data_AF-A0A087YFY6-F1
#
_entry.id   AF-A0A087YFY6-F1
#
_cell.length_a   1.000
_cell.length_b   1.000
_cell.length_c   1.000
_cell.angle_alpha   90.00
_cell.angle_beta   90.00
_cell.angle_gamma   90.00
#
_symmetry.space_group_name_H-M   'P 1'
#
loop_
_entity.id
_entity.type
_entity.pdbx_description
1 polymer ?
#
loop_
_entity_poly.entity_id
_entity_poly.type
_entity_poly.pdbx_seq_one_letter_code
_entity_poly.pdbx_strand_id
1 'polypeptide(L)'
;MTFNLLYFLITYTQSNLQLLLIMRKLKQILKKPVCVLLAICLLWGLTLPYFILTKVDQRSIGVAADNRQRENRKVWLETSKAQDVMKIFVQFVDDLLNAVETDNDVSASPRFKGYKEDIKALQEKMEAEKVKGQMKDEMIKELRADKVQLRQEVTRLEELLKLQLQKEEKKEKVESEDEILEDKNCPLPPLDGFPECKGKIKWMKDMWQTDPCYSSYGVNGSLCSFLIYLSEAESWCPVLPGRVVPPVIEEDVLEDAAVRGHFEGLHQFLHNKTEFRWIQQRIKSMEEIWLEAGRSLSTKYNLGDRKAKQVLVHPGVLTKEAGLKIAENAFSGGPLGELVQWSDLISSLHVLGHHLHLSASLPSLNKFFGTQTGGCPSRHSLVEPNLIYTDIIGLRQIQKVLKTSWIKYKCIIRVLDSFGTEPDFNHADWANKFNLKSPFGGLSLTPMQFYTMFPHTPDNTFLGFVVQHQLSLEENEKLKSIQRKNQALIYGKSATFWKGKKSYLDVIHKYLDIHGTVDNGTLIPNYVTNHGIIKGTEVQTLLRQSKVFVGLSFPYEGPAPLEALANGCAFLNPRLKPPHSSLNTEFFKGKPTIREVTSQHPYAEEIGEPYVWMVDMDNQTDVERAITAILNRTIQPYLPYEFTCEGMLQRVNVLIEKQDLCSPAMSWPPLSALQVVKAEAGTSCKQACRRAGLICEPAFFPYLNNANNLASHNIACQTSEFSDGHLVFPAYDSTREHCLFQSDSLLYSCVRSEHSLNRICPCRDYIKDQVALCKACL
;
A
#
# COMPACT_ATOMS: atom_id res chain seq x y z
N MET A 1 42.16 -93.73 -34.30
CA MET A 1 42.77 -93.03 -33.14
C MET A 1 44.02 -92.31 -33.60
N THR A 2 44.10 -91.02 -33.24
CA THR A 2 45.34 -90.28 -32.94
C THR A 2 46.41 -90.03 -34.02
N PHE A 3 46.06 -89.80 -35.29
CA PHE A 3 47.02 -89.16 -36.23
C PHE A 3 46.45 -88.15 -37.25
N ASN A 4 45.13 -87.92 -37.31
CA ASN A 4 44.51 -86.91 -38.21
C ASN A 4 43.89 -85.69 -37.51
N LEU A 5 43.93 -85.60 -36.17
CA LEU A 5 43.44 -84.42 -35.45
C LEU A 5 44.53 -83.37 -35.17
N LEU A 6 45.80 -83.75 -35.15
CA LEU A 6 46.91 -82.82 -34.83
C LEU A 6 47.33 -81.97 -36.05
N TYR A 7 47.14 -82.48 -37.28
CA TYR A 7 47.48 -81.75 -38.51
C TYR A 7 46.46 -80.65 -38.86
N PHE A 8 45.19 -80.82 -38.45
CA PHE A 8 44.11 -79.85 -38.69
C PHE A 8 44.15 -78.69 -37.66
N LEU A 9 44.60 -78.93 -36.43
CA LEU A 9 44.73 -77.91 -35.39
C LEU A 9 45.96 -76.99 -35.57
N ILE A 10 47.03 -77.48 -36.20
CA ILE A 10 48.26 -76.70 -36.43
C ILE A 10 48.16 -75.82 -37.69
N THR A 11 47.40 -76.25 -38.70
CA THR A 11 47.17 -75.45 -39.93
C THR A 11 46.08 -74.37 -39.77
N TYR A 12 45.11 -74.58 -38.87
CA TYR A 12 44.04 -73.60 -38.59
C TYR A 12 44.51 -72.44 -37.66
N THR A 13 45.55 -72.67 -36.85
CA THR A 13 46.09 -71.67 -35.91
C THR A 13 47.12 -70.73 -36.56
N GLN A 14 47.80 -71.16 -37.63
CA GLN A 14 48.77 -70.32 -38.36
C GLN A 14 48.10 -69.29 -39.30
N SER A 15 46.97 -69.64 -39.91
CA SER A 15 46.21 -68.74 -40.82
C SER A 15 45.44 -67.62 -40.09
N ASN A 16 44.99 -67.87 -38.85
CA ASN A 16 44.27 -66.86 -38.05
C ASN A 16 45.19 -65.83 -37.39
N LEU A 17 46.45 -66.19 -37.08
CA LEU A 17 47.40 -65.27 -36.45
C LEU A 17 47.93 -64.22 -37.44
N GLN A 18 48.08 -64.58 -38.72
CA GLN A 18 48.44 -63.64 -39.79
C GLN A 18 47.32 -62.64 -40.10
N LEU A 19 46.05 -63.08 -40.08
CA LEU A 19 44.88 -62.20 -40.23
C LEU A 19 44.75 -61.21 -39.06
N LEU A 20 45.00 -61.65 -37.82
CA LEU A 20 44.92 -60.80 -36.63
C LEU A 20 46.01 -59.71 -36.61
N LEU A 21 47.22 -60.01 -37.09
CA LEU A 21 48.34 -59.06 -37.19
C LEU A 21 48.13 -58.03 -38.31
N ILE A 22 47.48 -58.41 -39.42
CA ILE A 22 47.09 -57.50 -40.49
C ILE A 22 45.96 -56.56 -40.02
N MET A 23 44.96 -57.08 -39.30
CA MET A 23 43.89 -56.25 -38.73
C MET A 23 44.41 -55.29 -37.65
N ARG A 24 45.39 -55.70 -36.82
CA ARG A 24 46.03 -54.81 -35.82
C ARG A 24 46.85 -53.69 -36.46
N LYS A 25 47.58 -53.97 -37.56
CA LYS A 25 48.29 -52.93 -38.33
C LYS A 25 47.33 -51.97 -39.05
N LEU A 26 46.21 -52.44 -39.59
CA LEU A 26 45.17 -51.57 -40.15
C LEU A 26 44.49 -50.69 -39.07
N LYS A 27 44.23 -51.22 -37.87
CA LYS A 27 43.64 -50.47 -36.74
C LYS A 27 44.55 -49.34 -36.23
N GLN A 28 45.87 -49.48 -36.31
CA GLN A 28 46.82 -48.42 -35.93
C GLN A 28 47.00 -47.35 -37.02
N ILE A 29 46.88 -47.72 -38.30
CA ILE A 29 47.00 -46.78 -39.43
C ILE A 29 45.74 -45.90 -39.58
N LEU A 30 44.55 -46.41 -39.23
CA LEU A 30 43.31 -45.61 -39.21
C LEU A 30 43.15 -44.69 -37.97
N LYS A 31 43.88 -44.90 -36.88
CA LYS A 31 43.69 -44.11 -35.64
C LYS A 31 44.16 -42.66 -35.75
N LYS A 32 45.25 -42.40 -36.47
CA LYS A 32 45.79 -41.03 -36.65
C LYS A 32 44.87 -40.11 -37.48
N PRO A 33 44.37 -40.50 -38.67
CA PRO A 33 43.46 -39.64 -39.43
C PRO A 33 42.10 -39.45 -38.74
N VAL A 34 41.58 -40.46 -38.01
CA VAL A 34 40.32 -40.35 -37.25
C VAL A 34 40.44 -39.41 -36.05
N CYS A 35 41.57 -39.42 -35.32
CA CYS A 35 41.79 -38.46 -34.23
C CYS A 35 41.98 -37.01 -34.73
N VAL A 36 42.60 -36.83 -35.90
CA VAL A 36 42.74 -35.52 -36.55
C VAL A 36 41.38 -35.01 -37.05
N LEU A 37 40.56 -35.89 -37.65
CA LEU A 37 39.19 -35.55 -38.04
C LEU A 37 38.30 -35.23 -36.82
N LEU A 38 38.43 -35.96 -35.72
CA LEU A 38 37.72 -35.66 -34.47
C LEU A 38 38.17 -34.33 -33.85
N ALA A 39 39.47 -34.01 -33.88
CA ALA A 39 39.98 -32.73 -33.41
C ALA A 39 39.51 -31.56 -34.29
N ILE A 40 39.47 -31.74 -35.62
CA ILE A 40 38.93 -30.75 -36.57
C ILE A 40 37.42 -30.58 -36.37
N CYS A 41 36.67 -31.66 -36.17
CA CYS A 41 35.23 -31.62 -35.86
C CYS A 41 34.94 -30.95 -34.52
N LEU A 42 35.77 -31.13 -33.49
CA LEU A 42 35.66 -30.45 -32.20
C LEU A 42 35.99 -28.95 -32.31
N LEU A 43 37.03 -28.59 -33.08
CA LEU A 43 37.37 -27.20 -33.38
C LEU A 43 36.29 -26.50 -34.20
N TRP A 44 35.68 -27.18 -35.17
CA TRP A 44 34.53 -26.68 -35.92
C TRP A 44 33.27 -26.60 -35.06
N GLY A 45 33.02 -27.58 -34.20
CA GLY A 45 31.87 -27.62 -33.30
C GLY A 45 31.87 -26.53 -32.22
N LEU A 46 33.05 -26.06 -31.80
CA LEU A 46 33.19 -24.98 -30.80
C LEU A 46 33.22 -23.58 -31.44
N THR A 47 33.68 -23.43 -32.68
CA THR A 47 33.80 -22.13 -33.36
C THR A 47 32.54 -21.70 -34.10
N LEU A 48 31.75 -22.65 -34.62
CA LEU A 48 30.53 -22.36 -35.38
C LEU A 48 29.42 -21.68 -34.54
N PRO A 49 29.14 -22.09 -33.27
CA PRO A 49 28.13 -21.43 -32.44
C PRO A 49 28.54 -20.00 -32.06
N TYR A 50 29.83 -19.77 -31.80
CA TYR A 50 30.37 -18.45 -31.46
C TYR A 50 30.27 -17.48 -32.65
N PHE A 51 30.54 -17.97 -33.86
CA PHE A 51 30.43 -17.17 -35.09
C PHE A 51 28.98 -16.79 -35.43
N ILE A 52 28.01 -17.68 -35.16
CA ILE A 52 26.58 -17.40 -35.38
C ILE A 52 26.04 -16.40 -34.34
N LEU A 53 26.44 -16.51 -33.07
CA LEU A 53 25.98 -15.59 -32.01
C LEU A 53 26.51 -14.15 -32.19
N THR A 54 27.76 -13.98 -32.59
CA THR A 54 28.36 -12.65 -32.80
C THR A 54 27.74 -11.85 -33.95
N LYS A 55 27.17 -12.50 -34.98
CA LYS A 55 26.51 -11.81 -36.11
C LYS A 55 25.07 -11.35 -35.82
N VAL A 56 24.42 -11.91 -34.80
CA VAL A 56 23.05 -11.55 -34.41
C VAL A 56 23.02 -10.22 -33.65
N ASP A 57 24.07 -9.92 -32.87
CA ASP A 57 24.11 -8.74 -32.01
C ASP A 57 24.36 -7.43 -32.79
N GLN A 58 25.12 -7.46 -33.89
CA GLN A 58 25.47 -6.27 -34.67
C GLN A 58 24.37 -5.72 -35.60
N ARG A 59 23.28 -6.47 -35.87
CA ARG A 59 22.19 -6.03 -36.77
C ARG A 59 20.96 -5.45 -36.07
N SER A 60 20.98 -5.35 -34.73
CA SER A 60 19.85 -4.86 -33.93
C SER A 60 19.81 -3.34 -33.76
N ILE A 61 20.83 -2.60 -34.20
CA ILE A 61 20.93 -1.14 -34.10
C ILE A 61 20.66 -0.51 -35.48
N GLY A 62 19.39 -0.28 -35.79
CA GLY A 62 18.96 0.42 -37.02
C GLY A 62 17.44 0.56 -37.10
N VAL A 63 16.95 1.80 -37.02
CA VAL A 63 15.52 2.14 -37.00
C VAL A 63 14.97 2.24 -38.43
N ALA A 64 14.17 1.26 -38.86
CA ALA A 64 13.11 1.41 -39.86
C ALA A 64 12.17 0.19 -39.79
N ALA A 65 10.86 0.43 -39.76
CA ALA A 65 9.83 -0.57 -39.57
C ALA A 65 9.03 -0.78 -40.85
N ASP A 66 9.27 -1.90 -41.55
CA ASP A 66 8.19 -2.66 -42.23
C ASP A 66 8.60 -4.09 -42.69
N ASN A 67 9.89 -4.44 -42.74
CA ASN A 67 10.33 -5.77 -43.23
C ASN A 67 10.60 -6.85 -42.16
N ARG A 68 10.39 -6.56 -40.86
CA ARG A 68 10.82 -7.43 -39.74
C ARG A 68 10.16 -8.82 -39.70
N GLN A 69 8.94 -8.99 -40.21
CA GLN A 69 8.21 -10.25 -40.03
C GLN A 69 8.67 -11.38 -40.96
N ARG A 70 9.22 -11.03 -42.14
CA ARG A 70 9.77 -12.01 -43.11
C ARG A 70 11.21 -12.38 -42.74
N GLU A 71 12.00 -11.43 -42.24
CA GLU A 71 13.35 -11.67 -41.74
C GLU A 71 13.37 -12.48 -40.44
N ASN A 72 12.51 -12.15 -39.47
CA ASN A 72 12.43 -12.92 -38.22
C ASN A 72 11.99 -14.38 -38.45
N ARG A 73 11.12 -14.62 -39.46
CA ARG A 73 10.72 -15.99 -39.82
C ARG A 73 11.87 -16.77 -40.47
N LYS A 74 12.75 -16.09 -41.22
CA LYS A 74 13.98 -16.66 -41.79
C LYS A 74 15.03 -16.96 -40.72
N VAL A 75 15.25 -16.03 -39.79
CA VAL A 75 16.15 -16.19 -38.64
C VAL A 75 15.68 -17.34 -37.74
N TRP A 76 14.38 -17.46 -37.49
CA TRP A 76 13.81 -18.56 -36.70
C TRP A 76 13.96 -19.92 -37.41
N LEU A 77 13.77 -19.97 -38.74
CA LEU A 77 13.99 -21.19 -39.53
C LEU A 77 15.47 -21.63 -39.54
N GLU A 78 16.40 -20.67 -39.58
CA GLU A 78 17.84 -20.95 -39.50
C GLU A 78 18.27 -21.38 -38.09
N THR A 79 17.65 -20.81 -37.04
CA THR A 79 17.90 -21.20 -35.64
C THR A 79 17.36 -22.59 -35.33
N SER A 80 16.17 -22.94 -35.85
CA SER A 80 15.58 -24.28 -35.75
C SER A 80 16.42 -25.35 -36.48
N LYS A 81 16.93 -25.05 -37.68
CA LYS A 81 17.83 -25.96 -38.40
C LYS A 81 19.15 -26.19 -37.67
N ALA A 82 19.71 -25.15 -37.03
CA ALA A 82 20.91 -25.29 -36.21
C ALA A 82 20.66 -26.14 -34.95
N GLN A 83 19.45 -26.07 -34.37
CA GLN A 83 19.03 -26.90 -33.23
C GLN A 83 18.87 -28.37 -33.60
N ASP A 84 18.31 -28.69 -34.77
CA ASP A 84 18.16 -30.07 -35.24
C ASP A 84 19.52 -30.74 -35.51
N VAL A 85 20.47 -29.99 -36.09
CA VAL A 85 21.85 -30.47 -36.32
C VAL A 85 22.56 -30.72 -34.99
N MET A 86 22.36 -29.87 -33.98
CA MET A 86 22.97 -30.05 -32.66
C MET A 86 22.38 -31.24 -31.91
N LYS A 87 21.10 -31.55 -32.12
CA LYS A 87 20.44 -32.75 -31.57
C LYS A 87 20.99 -34.04 -32.17
N ILE A 88 21.22 -34.06 -33.48
CA ILE A 88 21.87 -35.17 -34.19
C ILE A 88 23.31 -35.35 -33.68
N PHE A 89 24.02 -34.25 -33.42
CA PHE A 89 25.39 -34.29 -32.91
C PHE A 89 25.47 -34.83 -31.47
N VAL A 90 24.54 -34.42 -30.59
CA VAL A 90 24.44 -34.96 -29.22
C VAL A 90 24.09 -36.45 -29.23
N GLN A 91 23.13 -36.87 -30.08
CA GLN A 91 22.77 -38.27 -30.25
C GLN A 91 23.97 -39.09 -30.77
N PHE A 92 24.71 -38.56 -31.74
CA PHE A 92 25.91 -39.20 -32.27
C PHE A 92 27.01 -39.35 -31.21
N VAL A 93 27.17 -38.37 -30.31
CA VAL A 93 28.13 -38.44 -29.19
C VAL A 93 27.69 -39.44 -28.13
N ASP A 94 26.39 -39.49 -27.80
CA ASP A 94 25.84 -40.50 -26.88
C ASP A 94 25.98 -41.92 -27.44
N ASP A 95 25.70 -42.11 -28.74
CA ASP A 95 25.87 -43.40 -29.42
C ASP A 95 27.35 -43.81 -29.47
N LEU A 96 28.28 -42.85 -29.61
CA LEU A 96 29.73 -43.10 -29.57
C LEU A 96 30.23 -43.44 -28.17
N LEU A 97 29.70 -42.79 -27.12
CA LEU A 97 30.04 -43.08 -25.72
C LEU A 97 29.52 -44.45 -25.31
N ASN A 98 28.30 -44.80 -25.72
CA ASN A 98 27.71 -46.12 -25.49
C ASN A 98 28.47 -47.24 -26.23
N ALA A 99 28.98 -46.98 -27.44
CA ALA A 99 29.80 -47.94 -28.18
C ALA A 99 31.18 -48.18 -27.54
N VAL A 100 31.71 -47.20 -26.79
CA VAL A 100 32.99 -47.32 -26.06
C VAL A 100 32.82 -48.08 -24.73
N GLU A 101 31.63 -48.09 -24.13
CA GLU A 101 31.34 -48.84 -22.89
C GLU A 101 31.13 -50.36 -23.08
N THR A 102 31.00 -50.84 -24.32
CA THR A 102 30.81 -52.27 -24.61
C THR A 102 32.09 -53.08 -24.87
N ASP A 103 33.27 -52.43 -24.88
CA ASP A 103 34.57 -53.11 -25.05
C ASP A 103 35.25 -53.26 -23.68
N ASN A 104 35.12 -54.44 -23.06
CA ASN A 104 35.52 -54.75 -21.68
C ASN A 104 37.04 -54.78 -21.40
N ASP A 105 37.85 -54.00 -22.13
CA ASP A 105 39.31 -54.04 -21.95
C ASP A 105 40.00 -52.67 -22.15
N VAL A 106 39.45 -51.61 -21.55
CA VAL A 106 40.17 -50.35 -21.28
C VAL A 106 39.69 -49.73 -19.97
N SER A 107 40.60 -49.54 -19.02
CA SER A 107 40.35 -48.74 -17.80
C SER A 107 39.95 -47.31 -18.17
N ALA A 108 38.69 -46.92 -17.95
CA ALA A 108 38.21 -45.58 -18.21
C ALA A 108 38.90 -44.54 -17.30
N SER A 109 39.55 -43.55 -17.93
CA SER A 109 40.21 -42.41 -17.29
C SER A 109 39.20 -41.51 -16.55
N PRO A 110 39.58 -40.79 -15.46
CA PRO A 110 38.66 -40.01 -14.62
C PRO A 110 37.98 -38.81 -15.29
N ARG A 111 38.25 -38.56 -16.58
CA ARG A 111 37.93 -37.30 -17.27
C ARG A 111 36.52 -37.22 -17.87
N PHE A 112 35.74 -38.30 -17.87
CA PHE A 112 34.44 -38.36 -18.54
C PHE A 112 33.22 -38.15 -17.63
N LYS A 113 33.37 -38.22 -16.30
CA LYS A 113 32.23 -38.11 -15.37
C LYS A 113 31.66 -36.69 -15.24
N GLY A 114 32.49 -35.66 -15.39
CA GLY A 114 32.08 -34.24 -15.28
C GLY A 114 31.22 -33.75 -16.45
N TYR A 115 31.45 -34.25 -17.67
CA TYR A 115 30.70 -33.78 -18.85
C TYR A 115 29.23 -34.20 -18.84
N LYS A 116 28.87 -35.30 -18.15
CA LYS A 116 27.48 -35.77 -18.06
C LYS A 116 26.61 -34.83 -17.21
N GLU A 117 27.18 -34.27 -16.15
CA GLU A 117 26.51 -33.30 -15.26
C GLU A 117 26.37 -31.94 -15.95
N ASP A 118 27.39 -31.51 -16.69
CA ASP A 118 27.36 -30.27 -17.48
C ASP A 118 26.33 -30.34 -18.64
N ILE A 119 26.20 -31.48 -19.32
CA ILE A 119 25.20 -31.69 -20.37
C ILE A 119 23.79 -31.67 -19.80
N LYS A 120 23.57 -32.26 -18.61
CA LYS A 120 22.27 -32.23 -17.94
C LYS A 120 21.89 -30.82 -17.49
N ALA A 121 22.85 -30.06 -16.95
CA ALA A 121 22.66 -28.65 -16.60
C ALA A 121 22.39 -27.76 -17.84
N LEU A 122 23.00 -28.07 -18.98
CA LEU A 122 22.70 -27.43 -20.27
C LEU A 122 21.30 -27.77 -20.78
N GLN A 123 20.86 -29.02 -20.67
CA GLN A 123 19.49 -29.43 -21.01
C GLN A 123 18.43 -28.73 -20.15
N GLU A 124 18.67 -28.61 -18.84
CA GLU A 124 17.77 -27.89 -17.93
C GLU A 124 17.72 -26.39 -18.24
N LYS A 125 18.86 -25.76 -18.56
CA LYS A 125 18.90 -24.37 -19.02
C LYS A 125 18.20 -24.17 -20.37
N MET A 126 18.29 -25.15 -21.28
CA MET A 126 17.63 -25.12 -22.59
C MET A 126 16.11 -25.27 -22.47
N GLU A 127 15.61 -26.16 -21.61
CA GLU A 127 14.17 -26.26 -21.34
C GLU A 127 13.66 -24.99 -20.63
N ALA A 128 14.43 -24.38 -19.73
CA ALA A 128 14.08 -23.09 -19.13
C ALA A 128 14.01 -21.94 -20.16
N GLU A 129 14.94 -21.89 -21.11
CA GLU A 129 14.92 -20.92 -22.24
C GLU A 129 13.74 -21.19 -23.20
N LYS A 130 13.39 -22.45 -23.44
CA LYS A 130 12.23 -22.85 -24.25
C LYS A 130 10.92 -22.42 -23.61
N VAL A 131 10.77 -22.60 -22.30
CA VAL A 131 9.61 -22.11 -21.53
C VAL A 131 9.54 -20.58 -21.55
N LYS A 132 10.69 -19.88 -21.44
CA LYS A 132 10.73 -18.41 -21.63
C LYS A 132 10.34 -17.98 -23.03
N GLY A 133 10.77 -18.71 -24.07
CA GLY A 133 10.39 -18.47 -25.45
C GLY A 133 8.89 -18.65 -25.68
N GLN A 134 8.30 -19.72 -25.13
CA GLN A 134 6.86 -19.97 -25.19
C GLN A 134 6.06 -18.90 -24.45
N MET A 135 6.46 -18.53 -23.23
CA MET A 135 5.83 -17.40 -22.51
C MET A 135 5.94 -16.09 -23.28
N LYS A 136 7.07 -15.83 -23.94
CA LYS A 136 7.27 -14.62 -24.75
C LYS A 136 6.38 -14.61 -25.99
N ASP A 137 6.21 -15.75 -26.66
CA ASP A 137 5.31 -15.90 -27.81
C ASP A 137 3.84 -15.79 -27.40
N GLU A 138 3.47 -16.32 -26.23
CA GLU A 138 2.13 -16.21 -25.65
C GLU A 138 1.82 -14.76 -25.25
N MET A 139 2.76 -14.08 -24.61
CA MET A 139 2.67 -12.66 -24.28
C MET A 139 2.63 -11.77 -25.54
N ILE A 140 3.35 -12.13 -26.61
CA ILE A 140 3.26 -11.44 -27.91
C ILE A 140 1.90 -11.70 -28.57
N LYS A 141 1.33 -12.88 -28.41
CA LYS A 141 -0.01 -13.22 -28.92
C LYS A 141 -1.09 -12.43 -28.17
N GLU A 142 -0.96 -12.31 -26.86
CA GLU A 142 -1.83 -11.49 -26.00
C GLU A 142 -1.70 -10.01 -26.33
N LEU A 143 -0.48 -9.47 -26.44
CA LEU A 143 -0.22 -8.09 -26.89
C LEU A 143 -0.76 -7.80 -28.30
N ARG A 144 -0.80 -8.79 -29.19
CA ARG A 144 -1.42 -8.64 -30.52
C ARG A 144 -2.95 -8.63 -30.43
N ALA A 145 -3.53 -9.44 -29.56
CA ALA A 145 -4.97 -9.42 -29.29
C ALA A 145 -5.37 -8.07 -28.68
N ASP A 146 -4.62 -7.59 -27.68
CA ASP A 146 -4.80 -6.28 -27.06
C ASP A 146 -4.63 -5.15 -28.07
N LYS A 147 -3.64 -5.23 -28.97
CA LYS A 147 -3.46 -4.24 -30.04
C LYS A 147 -4.65 -4.21 -31.01
N VAL A 148 -5.26 -5.36 -31.31
CA VAL A 148 -6.46 -5.43 -32.16
C VAL A 148 -7.66 -4.85 -31.42
N GLN A 149 -7.84 -5.20 -30.15
CA GLN A 149 -8.90 -4.68 -29.29
C GLN A 149 -8.77 -3.16 -29.10
N LEU A 150 -7.56 -2.66 -28.82
CA LEU A 150 -7.27 -1.23 -28.70
C LEU A 150 -7.49 -0.51 -30.04
N ARG A 151 -7.16 -1.12 -31.18
CA ARG A 151 -7.48 -0.54 -32.49
C ARG A 151 -8.99 -0.44 -32.71
N GLN A 152 -9.75 -1.46 -32.33
CA GLN A 152 -11.21 -1.42 -32.39
C GLN A 152 -11.78 -0.36 -31.45
N GLU A 153 -11.24 -0.23 -30.24
CA GLU A 153 -11.65 0.80 -29.28
C GLU A 153 -11.29 2.20 -29.78
N VAL A 154 -10.13 2.38 -30.41
CA VAL A 154 -9.72 3.65 -31.05
C VAL A 154 -10.63 3.98 -32.23
N THR A 155 -10.95 3.03 -33.11
CA THR A 155 -11.90 3.27 -34.21
C THR A 155 -13.29 3.60 -33.67
N ARG A 156 -13.74 2.95 -32.59
CA ARG A 156 -15.00 3.26 -31.90
C ARG A 156 -14.97 4.65 -31.28
N LEU A 157 -13.85 5.06 -30.68
CA LEU A 157 -13.65 6.39 -30.12
C LEU A 157 -13.57 7.46 -31.22
N GLU A 158 -12.95 7.16 -32.36
CA GLU A 158 -12.93 8.04 -33.54
C GLU A 158 -14.33 8.19 -34.15
N GLU A 159 -15.14 7.13 -34.19
CA GLU A 159 -16.56 7.21 -34.59
C GLU A 159 -17.39 8.00 -33.58
N LEU A 160 -17.18 7.80 -32.28
CA LEU A 160 -17.80 8.59 -31.22
C LEU A 160 -17.40 10.07 -31.31
N LEU A 161 -16.13 10.35 -31.62
CA LEU A 161 -15.63 11.71 -31.79
C LEU A 161 -16.21 12.35 -33.06
N LYS A 162 -16.35 11.61 -34.17
CA LYS A 162 -17.07 12.08 -35.36
C LYS A 162 -18.55 12.34 -35.08
N LEU A 163 -19.19 11.49 -34.27
CA LEU A 163 -20.57 11.70 -33.80
C LEU A 163 -20.68 12.90 -32.86
N GLN A 164 -19.66 13.18 -32.04
CA GLN A 164 -19.58 14.38 -31.20
C GLN A 164 -19.34 15.63 -32.03
N LEU A 165 -18.43 15.61 -33.00
CA LEU A 165 -18.18 16.72 -33.92
C LEU A 165 -19.42 17.01 -34.78
N GLN A 166 -20.14 15.99 -35.25
CA GLN A 166 -21.43 16.17 -35.93
C GLN A 166 -22.54 16.66 -34.98
N LYS A 167 -22.46 16.34 -33.68
CA LYS A 167 -23.35 16.90 -32.65
C LYS A 167 -22.98 18.35 -32.33
N GLU A 168 -21.70 18.73 -32.37
CA GLU A 168 -21.19 20.08 -32.14
C GLU A 168 -21.46 21.01 -33.34
N GLU A 169 -21.28 20.55 -34.58
CA GLU A 169 -21.72 21.27 -35.79
C GLU A 169 -23.25 21.42 -35.87
N LYS A 170 -24.01 20.47 -35.28
CA LYS A 170 -25.46 20.64 -35.06
C LYS A 170 -25.78 21.53 -33.85
N LYS A 171 -24.87 21.70 -32.89
CA LYS A 171 -25.02 22.57 -31.72
C LYS A 171 -24.81 24.03 -32.08
N GLU A 172 -23.82 24.35 -32.92
CA GLU A 172 -23.60 25.70 -33.46
C GLU A 172 -24.74 26.19 -34.36
N LYS A 173 -25.52 25.27 -34.96
CA LYS A 173 -26.73 25.60 -35.72
C LYS A 173 -28.03 25.64 -34.89
N VAL A 174 -27.99 25.19 -33.63
CA VAL A 174 -29.17 25.12 -32.73
C VAL A 174 -29.03 26.09 -31.53
N GLU A 175 -27.86 26.71 -31.33
CA GLU A 175 -27.62 27.70 -30.27
C GLU A 175 -28.37 29.05 -30.43
N SER A 176 -29.25 29.20 -31.42
CA SER A 176 -30.16 30.36 -31.46
C SER A 176 -31.53 30.11 -30.79
N GLU A 177 -31.86 28.89 -30.36
CA GLU A 177 -33.14 28.60 -29.68
C GLU A 177 -32.99 27.43 -28.68
N ASP A 178 -32.55 27.68 -27.44
CA ASP A 178 -32.78 26.74 -26.33
C ASP A 178 -32.46 27.39 -24.96
N GLU A 179 -33.13 28.52 -24.65
CA GLU A 179 -33.30 28.93 -23.25
C GLU A 179 -34.19 27.90 -22.56
N ILE A 180 -33.76 27.35 -21.42
CA ILE A 180 -34.68 26.67 -20.51
C ILE A 180 -35.67 27.76 -20.09
N LEU A 181 -36.89 27.73 -20.64
CA LEU A 181 -37.98 28.62 -20.23
C LEU A 181 -38.10 28.55 -18.71
N GLU A 182 -37.61 29.59 -18.04
CA GLU A 182 -37.74 29.75 -16.60
C GLU A 182 -39.23 29.79 -16.30
N ASP A 183 -39.70 28.79 -15.56
CA ASP A 183 -41.03 28.88 -14.98
C ASP A 183 -41.00 30.07 -14.00
N LYS A 184 -41.89 31.04 -14.20
CA LYS A 184 -42.00 32.23 -13.33
C LYS A 184 -42.18 31.85 -11.84
N ASN A 185 -42.58 30.61 -11.55
CA ASN A 185 -42.79 30.09 -10.22
C ASN A 185 -41.63 29.24 -9.65
N CYS A 186 -40.55 28.99 -10.41
CA CYS A 186 -39.44 28.13 -9.95
C CYS A 186 -38.10 28.45 -10.66
N PRO A 187 -37.37 29.49 -10.22
CA PRO A 187 -36.08 29.85 -10.81
C PRO A 187 -35.00 28.79 -10.54
N LEU A 188 -34.07 28.64 -11.48
CA LEU A 188 -32.93 27.72 -11.33
C LEU A 188 -31.95 28.24 -10.25
N PRO A 189 -31.63 27.45 -9.21
CA PRO A 189 -30.60 27.80 -8.23
C PRO A 189 -29.18 27.81 -8.84
N PRO A 190 -28.20 28.47 -8.19
CA PRO A 190 -26.79 28.36 -8.56
C PRO A 190 -26.36 26.89 -8.55
N LEU A 191 -25.75 26.42 -9.65
CA LEU A 191 -25.44 25.00 -9.87
C LEU A 191 -24.02 24.62 -9.46
N ASP A 192 -23.36 25.43 -8.64
CA ASP A 192 -22.00 25.18 -8.17
C ASP A 192 -21.93 23.84 -7.43
N GLY A 193 -21.04 22.94 -7.88
CA GLY A 193 -20.93 21.57 -7.34
C GLY A 193 -21.87 20.52 -7.98
N PHE A 194 -22.77 20.92 -8.89
CA PHE A 194 -23.73 20.03 -9.55
C PHE A 194 -23.65 20.07 -11.09
N PRO A 195 -22.51 19.64 -11.69
CA PRO A 195 -22.27 19.80 -13.13
C PRO A 195 -23.28 19.06 -14.02
N GLU A 196 -23.87 17.98 -13.51
CA GLU A 196 -24.80 17.13 -14.24
C GLU A 196 -26.28 17.56 -14.11
N CYS A 197 -26.58 18.56 -13.26
CA CYS A 197 -27.95 18.97 -12.97
C CYS A 197 -28.73 19.36 -14.24
N LYS A 198 -28.15 20.23 -15.08
CA LYS A 198 -28.78 20.68 -16.35
C LYS A 198 -29.08 19.52 -17.28
N GLY A 199 -28.12 18.60 -17.44
CA GLY A 199 -28.28 17.40 -18.27
C GLY A 199 -29.40 16.50 -17.76
N LYS A 200 -29.47 16.29 -16.44
CA LYS A 200 -30.51 15.50 -15.79
C LYS A 200 -31.89 16.12 -15.88
N ILE A 201 -32.03 17.44 -15.75
CA ILE A 201 -33.32 18.14 -15.97
C ILE A 201 -33.80 17.93 -17.40
N LYS A 202 -32.91 18.05 -18.39
CA LYS A 202 -33.25 17.80 -19.80
C LYS A 202 -33.70 16.34 -20.00
N TRP A 203 -32.98 15.40 -19.41
CA TRP A 203 -33.36 13.99 -19.44
C TRP A 203 -34.74 13.74 -18.79
N MET A 204 -35.01 14.37 -17.64
CA MET A 204 -36.30 14.24 -16.96
C MET A 204 -37.45 14.75 -17.82
N LYS A 205 -37.31 15.87 -18.55
CA LYS A 205 -38.35 16.37 -19.46
C LYS A 205 -38.82 15.31 -20.45
N ASP A 206 -37.90 14.51 -20.97
CA ASP A 206 -38.17 13.52 -22.02
C ASP A 206 -38.53 12.13 -21.45
N MET A 207 -37.99 11.78 -20.28
CA MET A 207 -37.93 10.38 -19.82
C MET A 207 -38.63 10.12 -18.48
N TRP A 208 -39.16 11.12 -17.78
CA TRP A 208 -39.77 10.92 -16.46
C TRP A 208 -40.98 9.97 -16.46
N GLN A 209 -41.62 9.75 -17.60
CA GLN A 209 -42.75 8.80 -17.72
C GLN A 209 -42.32 7.36 -17.97
N THR A 210 -41.02 7.12 -18.19
CA THR A 210 -40.50 5.79 -18.55
C THR A 210 -40.47 4.81 -17.38
N ASP A 211 -40.47 5.31 -16.15
CA ASP A 211 -40.57 4.50 -14.94
C ASP A 211 -41.64 5.10 -14.00
N PRO A 212 -42.67 4.32 -13.58
CA PRO A 212 -43.71 4.80 -12.66
C PRO A 212 -43.16 5.34 -11.33
N CYS A 213 -41.92 4.99 -10.98
CA CYS A 213 -41.26 5.46 -9.77
C CYS A 213 -41.17 6.98 -9.70
N TYR A 214 -40.93 7.69 -10.81
CA TYR A 214 -40.79 9.16 -10.79
C TYR A 214 -42.08 9.83 -10.32
N SER A 215 -43.22 9.39 -10.86
CA SER A 215 -44.56 9.85 -10.42
C SER A 215 -44.79 9.55 -8.94
N SER A 216 -44.30 8.41 -8.43
CA SER A 216 -44.39 8.09 -7.01
C SER A 216 -43.59 9.06 -6.14
N TYR A 217 -42.48 9.63 -6.63
CA TYR A 217 -41.73 10.68 -5.94
C TYR A 217 -42.34 12.09 -6.11
N GLY A 218 -43.54 12.20 -6.68
CA GLY A 218 -44.20 13.49 -6.89
C GLY A 218 -43.75 14.24 -8.15
N VAL A 219 -42.99 13.58 -9.04
CA VAL A 219 -42.68 14.13 -10.35
C VAL A 219 -43.96 14.20 -11.17
N ASN A 220 -44.32 15.40 -11.64
CA ASN A 220 -45.57 15.65 -12.36
C ASN A 220 -45.38 16.26 -13.75
N GLY A 221 -44.13 16.30 -14.23
CA GLY A 221 -43.77 16.90 -15.53
C GLY A 221 -43.39 18.37 -15.46
N SER A 222 -43.57 19.05 -14.32
CA SER A 222 -43.11 20.44 -14.15
C SER A 222 -41.61 20.52 -13.88
N LEU A 223 -40.98 21.64 -14.28
CA LEU A 223 -39.56 21.91 -14.00
C LEU A 223 -39.27 21.84 -12.49
N CYS A 224 -40.17 22.38 -11.67
CA CYS A 224 -40.02 22.38 -10.23
C CYS A 224 -40.07 20.97 -9.65
N SER A 225 -40.96 20.10 -10.15
CA SER A 225 -41.00 18.69 -9.73
C SER A 225 -39.73 17.91 -10.13
N PHE A 226 -39.13 18.23 -11.29
CA PHE A 226 -37.85 17.66 -11.69
C PHE A 226 -36.71 18.14 -10.79
N LEU A 227 -36.66 19.43 -10.49
CA LEU A 227 -35.64 20.01 -9.59
C LEU A 227 -35.76 19.44 -8.19
N ILE A 228 -36.96 19.33 -7.64
CA ILE A 228 -37.23 18.71 -6.34
C ILE A 228 -36.76 17.25 -6.35
N TYR A 229 -37.15 16.45 -7.34
CA TYR A 229 -36.71 15.06 -7.42
C TYR A 229 -35.19 14.93 -7.55
N LEU A 230 -34.58 15.68 -8.46
CA LEU A 230 -33.14 15.63 -8.72
C LEU A 230 -32.32 16.21 -7.58
N SER A 231 -32.88 17.06 -6.72
CA SER A 231 -32.18 17.57 -5.54
C SER A 231 -32.41 16.74 -4.28
N GLU A 232 -33.66 16.41 -3.98
CA GLU A 232 -34.07 15.79 -2.73
C GLU A 232 -34.01 14.26 -2.77
N ALA A 233 -34.20 13.63 -3.94
CA ALA A 233 -34.18 12.17 -4.07
C ALA A 233 -32.85 11.64 -4.67
N GLU A 234 -32.31 12.27 -5.72
CA GLU A 234 -31.10 11.76 -6.40
C GLU A 234 -29.82 12.60 -6.17
N SER A 235 -29.95 13.81 -5.62
CA SER A 235 -28.83 14.74 -5.36
C SER A 235 -27.98 15.10 -6.61
N TRP A 236 -28.58 15.11 -7.79
CA TRP A 236 -27.99 15.66 -9.02
C TRP A 236 -28.12 17.18 -9.13
N CYS A 237 -29.00 17.80 -8.35
CA CYS A 237 -29.24 19.24 -8.35
C CYS A 237 -29.19 19.82 -6.93
N PRO A 238 -28.89 21.12 -6.77
CA PRO A 238 -28.98 21.80 -5.47
C PRO A 238 -30.44 21.92 -5.01
N VAL A 239 -30.65 21.91 -3.68
CA VAL A 239 -31.96 22.09 -3.05
C VAL A 239 -32.48 23.51 -3.28
N LEU A 240 -33.77 23.64 -3.61
CA LEU A 240 -34.38 24.94 -3.89
C LEU A 240 -34.42 25.85 -2.64
N PRO A 241 -34.21 27.18 -2.79
CA PRO A 241 -34.28 28.12 -1.69
C PRO A 241 -35.61 28.03 -0.91
N GLY A 242 -35.54 27.90 0.41
CA GLY A 242 -36.70 27.79 1.29
C GLY A 242 -37.27 26.38 1.46
N ARG A 243 -36.77 25.38 0.72
CA ARG A 243 -37.03 23.96 1.00
C ARG A 243 -35.95 23.43 1.93
N VAL A 244 -36.38 22.79 3.00
CA VAL A 244 -35.51 21.98 3.85
C VAL A 244 -35.85 20.55 3.50
N VAL A 245 -34.89 19.78 2.99
CA VAL A 245 -35.08 18.32 2.86
C VAL A 245 -35.22 17.80 4.29
N PRO A 246 -36.42 17.35 4.70
CA PRO A 246 -36.55 16.72 6.00
C PRO A 246 -35.66 15.49 5.95
N PRO A 247 -34.83 15.21 6.96
CA PRO A 247 -34.17 13.91 7.03
C PRO A 247 -35.25 12.83 6.88
N VAL A 248 -35.00 11.80 6.05
CA VAL A 248 -35.88 10.63 5.95
C VAL A 248 -35.70 9.82 7.23
N ILE A 249 -36.18 10.38 8.33
CA ILE A 249 -36.12 9.82 9.67
C ILE A 249 -37.36 10.38 10.37
N GLU A 250 -38.43 9.56 10.45
CA GLU A 250 -39.19 9.49 11.71
C GLU A 250 -38.13 9.45 12.79
N GLU A 251 -38.08 10.40 13.74
CA GLU A 251 -37.09 10.46 14.82
C GLU A 251 -36.69 9.04 15.26
N ASP A 252 -35.64 8.47 14.65
CA ASP A 252 -34.98 7.29 15.15
C ASP A 252 -34.34 7.88 16.39
N VAL A 253 -35.01 7.66 17.52
CA VAL A 253 -34.49 7.93 18.85
C VAL A 253 -33.22 7.08 18.91
N LEU A 254 -32.10 7.64 18.44
CA LEU A 254 -30.84 6.94 18.42
C LEU A 254 -30.61 6.47 19.84
N GLU A 255 -30.54 5.15 19.98
CA GLU A 255 -30.34 4.51 21.27
C GLU A 255 -29.06 5.06 21.90
N ASP A 256 -29.05 5.14 23.22
CA ASP A 256 -27.83 5.56 23.92
C ASP A 256 -26.74 4.49 23.71
N ALA A 257 -25.55 4.95 23.34
CA ALA A 257 -24.41 4.07 23.15
C ALA A 257 -23.88 3.63 24.52
N ALA A 258 -24.09 2.37 24.88
CA ALA A 258 -23.50 1.77 26.07
C ALA A 258 -22.19 1.04 25.74
N VAL A 259 -21.23 1.08 26.67
CA VAL A 259 -20.02 0.27 26.54
C VAL A 259 -20.40 -1.21 26.56
N ARG A 260 -20.06 -1.95 25.50
CA ARG A 260 -20.44 -3.36 25.37
C ARG A 260 -19.59 -4.25 26.28
N GLY A 261 -20.25 -5.24 26.88
CA GLY A 261 -19.64 -6.22 27.76
C GLY A 261 -19.16 -7.50 27.09
N HIS A 262 -19.37 -7.67 25.78
CA HIS A 262 -19.16 -8.93 25.06
C HIS A 262 -19.03 -8.73 23.52
N PHE A 263 -18.49 -9.72 22.79
CA PHE A 263 -18.31 -9.65 21.32
C PHE A 263 -19.17 -10.64 20.50
N GLU A 264 -20.09 -11.44 21.06
CA GLU A 264 -20.78 -12.50 20.30
C GLU A 264 -21.44 -11.98 19.02
N GLY A 265 -22.14 -10.84 19.08
CA GLY A 265 -22.79 -10.24 17.91
C GLY A 265 -21.81 -9.87 16.79
N LEU A 266 -20.63 -9.34 17.13
CA LEU A 266 -19.60 -9.03 16.15
C LEU A 266 -18.96 -10.30 15.57
N HIS A 267 -18.70 -11.29 16.42
CA HIS A 267 -18.11 -12.57 15.97
C HIS A 267 -19.03 -13.31 15.01
N GLN A 268 -20.34 -13.33 15.26
CA GLN A 268 -21.34 -13.92 14.37
C GLN A 268 -21.32 -13.23 13.00
N PHE A 269 -21.22 -11.89 12.97
CA PHE A 269 -21.17 -11.13 11.72
C PHE A 269 -19.88 -11.38 10.91
N LEU A 270 -18.74 -11.52 11.61
CA LEU A 270 -17.43 -11.77 10.99
C LEU A 270 -17.26 -13.23 10.52
N HIS A 271 -17.89 -14.21 11.18
CA HIS A 271 -17.68 -15.63 10.92
C HIS A 271 -17.97 -16.04 9.47
N ASN A 272 -18.95 -15.40 8.83
CA ASN A 272 -19.40 -15.72 7.47
C ASN A 272 -18.61 -15.01 6.36
N LYS A 273 -17.56 -14.24 6.70
CA LYS A 273 -16.80 -13.44 5.73
C LYS A 273 -15.33 -13.85 5.73
N THR A 274 -14.90 -14.55 4.68
CA THR A 274 -13.53 -15.08 4.58
C THR A 274 -12.48 -13.98 4.51
N GLU A 275 -12.82 -12.82 3.95
CA GLU A 275 -11.98 -11.64 3.83
C GLU A 275 -11.57 -11.08 5.21
N PHE A 276 -12.41 -11.25 6.23
CA PHE A 276 -12.17 -10.77 7.59
C PHE A 276 -11.55 -11.82 8.53
N ARG A 277 -11.17 -13.00 8.04
CA ARG A 277 -10.70 -14.10 8.89
C ARG A 277 -9.53 -13.71 9.81
N TRP A 278 -8.53 -13.02 9.27
CA TRP A 278 -7.37 -12.57 10.05
C TRP A 278 -7.78 -11.54 11.11
N ILE A 279 -8.63 -10.58 10.72
CA ILE A 279 -9.19 -9.56 11.61
C ILE A 279 -9.94 -10.24 12.78
N GLN A 280 -10.82 -11.20 12.47
CA GLN A 280 -11.56 -11.94 13.48
C GLN A 280 -10.64 -12.66 14.47
N GLN A 281 -9.56 -13.29 14.00
CA GLN A 281 -8.60 -13.98 14.87
C GLN A 281 -7.89 -13.01 15.80
N ARG A 282 -7.46 -11.84 15.30
CA ARG A 282 -6.84 -10.80 16.13
C ARG A 282 -7.81 -10.30 17.20
N ILE A 283 -9.05 -9.96 16.82
CA ILE A 283 -10.07 -9.48 17.76
C ILE A 283 -10.30 -10.51 18.87
N LYS A 284 -10.47 -11.80 18.51
CA LYS A 284 -10.62 -12.89 19.49
C LYS A 284 -9.44 -12.98 20.46
N SER A 285 -8.22 -12.76 19.98
CA SER A 285 -7.02 -12.85 20.83
C SER A 285 -6.87 -11.72 21.86
N MET A 286 -7.65 -10.65 21.74
CA MET A 286 -7.55 -9.45 22.59
C MET A 286 -8.89 -9.07 23.23
N GLU A 287 -9.91 -9.91 23.11
CA GLU A 287 -11.29 -9.61 23.49
C GLU A 287 -11.41 -9.15 24.95
N GLU A 288 -10.90 -9.93 25.90
CA GLU A 288 -10.94 -9.57 27.32
C GLU A 288 -10.21 -8.26 27.63
N ILE A 289 -9.09 -8.00 26.95
CA ILE A 289 -8.28 -6.79 27.13
C ILE A 289 -9.06 -5.56 26.65
N TRP A 290 -9.78 -5.69 25.53
CA TRP A 290 -10.66 -4.64 25.00
C TRP A 290 -11.83 -4.37 25.94
N LEU A 291 -12.46 -5.41 26.47
CA LEU A 291 -13.59 -5.29 27.40
C LEU A 291 -13.15 -4.63 28.72
N GLU A 292 -12.01 -5.05 29.28
CA GLU A 292 -11.44 -4.44 30.49
C GLU A 292 -11.08 -2.97 30.25
N ALA A 293 -10.47 -2.65 29.12
CA ALA A 293 -10.17 -1.26 28.74
C ALA A 293 -11.44 -0.41 28.59
N GLY A 294 -12.53 -0.97 28.02
CA GLY A 294 -13.82 -0.29 27.92
C GLY A 294 -14.43 0.00 29.30
N ARG A 295 -14.41 -0.98 30.21
CA ARG A 295 -14.87 -0.80 31.60
C ARG A 295 -14.01 0.23 32.34
N SER A 296 -12.69 0.15 32.20
CA SER A 296 -11.78 1.11 32.80
C SER A 296 -12.03 2.54 32.28
N LEU A 297 -12.21 2.71 30.97
CA LEU A 297 -12.51 4.01 30.38
C LEU A 297 -13.84 4.57 30.89
N SER A 298 -14.90 3.76 31.00
CA SER A 298 -16.21 4.21 31.50
C SER A 298 -16.19 4.57 32.99
N THR A 299 -15.26 4.03 33.78
CA THR A 299 -15.05 4.48 35.17
C THR A 299 -14.33 5.83 35.26
N LYS A 300 -13.51 6.18 34.25
CA LYS A 300 -12.70 7.41 34.22
C LYS A 300 -13.42 8.60 33.59
N TYR A 301 -14.29 8.35 32.62
CA TYR A 301 -14.96 9.38 31.82
C TYR A 301 -16.46 9.10 31.69
N ASN A 302 -17.27 10.16 31.60
CA ASN A 302 -18.70 10.01 31.33
C ASN A 302 -18.91 9.55 29.87
N LEU A 303 -19.31 8.30 29.71
CA LEU A 303 -19.63 7.69 28.41
C LEU A 303 -21.15 7.45 28.23
N GLY A 304 -22.01 7.95 29.12
CA GLY A 304 -23.44 7.66 29.15
C GLY A 304 -24.29 8.46 28.16
N ASP A 305 -23.93 9.71 27.87
CA ASP A 305 -24.76 10.63 27.07
C ASP A 305 -24.51 10.54 25.55
N ARG A 306 -23.83 9.48 25.10
CA ARG A 306 -23.44 9.29 23.70
C ARG A 306 -24.55 8.61 22.92
N LYS A 307 -24.70 8.94 21.64
CA LYS A 307 -25.68 8.30 20.74
C LYS A 307 -25.04 7.19 19.92
N ALA A 308 -25.69 6.04 19.86
CA ALA A 308 -25.26 4.92 19.03
C ALA A 308 -25.34 5.34 17.56
N LYS A 309 -24.21 5.24 16.84
CA LYS A 309 -24.11 5.62 15.43
C LYS A 309 -24.21 4.37 14.55
N GLN A 310 -24.84 4.52 13.40
CA GLN A 310 -24.78 3.57 12.29
C GLN A 310 -23.48 3.80 11.52
N VAL A 311 -22.53 2.87 11.64
CA VAL A 311 -21.17 3.03 11.11
C VAL A 311 -20.91 2.02 10.00
N LEU A 312 -20.73 2.50 8.78
CA LEU A 312 -20.25 1.68 7.67
C LEU A 312 -18.72 1.54 7.78
N VAL A 313 -18.24 0.31 7.73
CA VAL A 313 -16.81 0.00 7.69
C VAL A 313 -16.52 -0.77 6.40
N HIS A 314 -15.80 -0.13 5.48
CA HIS A 314 -15.50 -0.67 4.17
C HIS A 314 -13.99 -0.62 3.87
N PRO A 315 -13.22 -1.64 4.30
CA PRO A 315 -11.83 -1.82 3.89
C PRO A 315 -11.75 -2.22 2.40
N GLY A 316 -11.53 -1.24 1.52
CA GLY A 316 -11.33 -1.46 0.09
C GLY A 316 -10.14 -2.38 -0.21
N VAL A 317 -9.13 -2.37 0.64
CA VAL A 317 -7.94 -3.23 0.59
C VAL A 317 -8.25 -4.73 0.69
N LEU A 318 -9.38 -5.10 1.30
CA LEU A 318 -9.81 -6.49 1.46
C LEU A 318 -10.65 -7.00 0.29
N THR A 319 -11.09 -6.12 -0.61
CA THR A 319 -12.00 -6.53 -1.67
C THR A 319 -11.28 -7.31 -2.76
N LYS A 320 -11.98 -8.27 -3.37
CA LYS A 320 -11.42 -9.05 -4.49
C LYS A 320 -11.14 -8.16 -5.69
N GLU A 321 -11.98 -7.14 -5.87
CA GLU A 321 -11.90 -6.13 -6.91
C GLU A 321 -10.64 -5.27 -6.83
N ALA A 322 -10.03 -5.13 -5.64
CA ALA A 322 -8.75 -4.45 -5.48
C ALA A 322 -7.56 -5.26 -6.00
N GLY A 323 -7.67 -6.60 -6.09
CA GLY A 323 -6.62 -7.47 -6.63
C GLY A 323 -5.33 -7.58 -5.80
N LEU A 324 -5.29 -7.02 -4.59
CA LEU A 324 -4.08 -6.93 -3.75
C LEU A 324 -3.74 -8.21 -2.97
N LYS A 325 -4.70 -9.15 -2.83
CA LYS A 325 -4.54 -10.43 -2.12
C LYS A 325 -4.00 -10.31 -0.69
N ILE A 326 -4.26 -9.19 -0.01
CA ILE A 326 -3.76 -8.93 1.35
C ILE A 326 -4.37 -9.92 2.36
N ALA A 327 -5.66 -10.23 2.24
CA ALA A 327 -6.32 -11.24 3.09
C ALA A 327 -5.71 -12.64 2.93
N GLU A 328 -5.32 -13.02 1.70
CA GLU A 328 -4.72 -14.33 1.39
C GLU A 328 -3.29 -14.42 1.95
N ASN A 329 -2.51 -13.34 1.81
CA ASN A 329 -1.11 -13.29 2.22
C ASN A 329 -0.90 -13.02 3.73
N ALA A 330 -1.97 -12.72 4.47
CA ALA A 330 -1.90 -12.41 5.89
C ALA A 330 -1.30 -13.56 6.72
N PHE A 331 -1.45 -14.81 6.26
CA PHE A 331 -0.96 -16.00 6.95
C PHE A 331 0.42 -16.48 6.51
N SER A 332 1.02 -15.86 5.48
CA SER A 332 2.29 -16.25 4.87
C SER A 332 3.39 -15.18 4.99
N GLY A 333 3.21 -14.20 5.89
CA GLY A 333 4.21 -13.15 6.14
C GLY A 333 4.05 -11.89 5.28
N GLY A 334 2.88 -11.70 4.65
CA GLY A 334 2.54 -10.46 3.94
C GLY A 334 2.40 -9.23 4.85
N PRO A 335 2.08 -8.05 4.28
CA PRO A 335 1.85 -6.84 5.06
C PRO A 335 0.63 -6.99 5.95
N LEU A 336 0.78 -6.67 7.24
CA LEU A 336 -0.26 -6.82 8.26
C LEU A 336 -0.64 -5.50 8.96
N GLY A 337 0.09 -4.41 8.71
CA GLY A 337 -0.10 -3.15 9.42
C GLY A 337 -1.52 -2.59 9.27
N GLU A 338 -2.02 -2.57 8.03
CA GLU A 338 -3.38 -2.11 7.72
C GLU A 338 -4.44 -3.02 8.37
N LEU A 339 -4.22 -4.34 8.39
CA LEU A 339 -5.14 -5.30 9.01
C LEU A 339 -5.19 -5.14 10.53
N VAL A 340 -4.05 -4.85 11.17
CA VAL A 340 -3.97 -4.50 12.59
C VAL A 340 -4.85 -3.28 12.87
N GLN A 341 -4.63 -2.18 12.13
CA GLN A 341 -5.40 -0.95 12.31
C GLN A 341 -6.91 -1.15 12.08
N TRP A 342 -7.30 -1.88 11.03
CA TRP A 342 -8.71 -2.21 10.77
C TRP A 342 -9.33 -3.02 11.91
N SER A 343 -8.61 -4.02 12.45
CA SER A 343 -9.09 -4.85 13.55
C SER A 343 -9.35 -4.03 14.81
N ASP A 344 -8.44 -3.11 15.11
CA ASP A 344 -8.46 -2.35 16.35
C ASP A 344 -9.51 -1.22 16.27
N LEU A 345 -9.72 -0.63 15.09
CA LEU A 345 -10.83 0.29 14.84
C LEU A 345 -12.19 -0.40 14.98
N ILE A 346 -12.37 -1.58 14.37
CA ILE A 346 -13.60 -2.37 14.49
C ILE A 346 -13.87 -2.73 15.95
N SER A 347 -12.84 -3.14 16.70
CA SER A 347 -12.95 -3.45 18.12
C SER A 347 -13.36 -2.22 18.94
N SER A 348 -12.73 -1.07 18.67
CA SER A 348 -13.01 0.18 19.37
C SER A 348 -14.47 0.61 19.15
N LEU A 349 -14.93 0.63 17.91
CA LEU A 349 -16.30 1.00 17.56
C LEU A 349 -17.34 0.07 18.20
N HIS A 350 -17.02 -1.23 18.25
CA HIS A 350 -17.89 -2.23 18.89
C HIS A 350 -17.97 -2.02 20.40
N VAL A 351 -16.83 -1.90 21.08
CA VAL A 351 -16.76 -1.70 22.53
C VAL A 351 -17.46 -0.40 22.94
N LEU A 352 -17.34 0.67 22.15
CA LEU A 352 -18.00 1.95 22.40
C LEU A 352 -19.53 1.94 22.16
N GLY A 353 -20.09 0.84 21.65
CA GLY A 353 -21.55 0.66 21.55
C GLY A 353 -22.17 1.05 20.21
N HIS A 354 -21.40 1.31 19.16
CA HIS A 354 -21.94 1.72 17.86
C HIS A 354 -22.38 0.52 17.01
N HIS A 355 -23.32 0.74 16.08
CA HIS A 355 -23.84 -0.31 15.20
C HIS A 355 -22.96 -0.41 13.95
N LEU A 356 -22.34 -1.57 13.75
CA LEU A 356 -21.36 -1.79 12.70
C LEU A 356 -21.96 -2.48 11.47
N HIS A 357 -21.69 -1.91 10.30
CA HIS A 357 -22.03 -2.49 9.00
C HIS A 357 -20.74 -2.77 8.23
N LEU A 358 -20.24 -4.02 8.23
CA LEU A 358 -18.97 -4.34 7.54
C LEU A 358 -19.20 -4.82 6.10
N SER A 359 -18.52 -4.16 5.18
CA SER A 359 -18.52 -4.44 3.74
C SER A 359 -17.10 -4.76 3.25
N ALA A 360 -16.96 -5.73 2.36
CA ALA A 360 -15.68 -6.09 1.74
C ALA A 360 -15.83 -6.47 0.26
N SER A 361 -16.83 -5.91 -0.43
CA SER A 361 -17.05 -6.11 -1.86
C SER A 361 -17.99 -5.06 -2.45
N LEU A 362 -17.90 -4.81 -3.76
CA LEU A 362 -18.81 -3.87 -4.44
C LEU A 362 -20.28 -4.30 -4.34
N PRO A 363 -20.66 -5.59 -4.47
CA PRO A 363 -22.05 -5.99 -4.27
C PRO A 363 -22.56 -5.70 -2.86
N SER A 364 -21.71 -5.89 -1.83
CA SER A 364 -22.11 -5.57 -0.45
C SER A 364 -22.29 -4.08 -0.21
N LEU A 365 -21.46 -3.23 -0.83
CA LEU A 365 -21.65 -1.77 -0.83
C LEU A 365 -22.95 -1.37 -1.53
N ASN A 366 -23.21 -1.88 -2.74
CA ASN A 366 -24.44 -1.59 -3.46
C ASN A 366 -25.68 -1.98 -2.64
N LYS A 367 -25.64 -3.14 -1.99
CA LYS A 367 -26.72 -3.60 -1.10
C LYS A 367 -26.91 -2.66 0.09
N PHE A 368 -25.82 -2.20 0.71
CA PHE A 368 -25.89 -1.29 1.85
C PHE A 368 -26.53 0.05 1.48
N PHE A 369 -26.10 0.66 0.37
CA PHE A 369 -26.63 1.94 -0.10
C PHE A 369 -27.98 1.83 -0.84
N GLY A 370 -28.55 0.63 -0.98
CA GLY A 370 -29.83 0.44 -1.66
C GLY A 370 -29.82 0.80 -3.15
N THR A 371 -28.64 0.83 -3.80
CA THR A 371 -28.48 1.17 -5.21
C THR A 371 -28.90 -0.03 -6.08
N GLN A 372 -30.21 -0.24 -6.23
CA GLN A 372 -30.75 -1.19 -7.21
C GLN A 372 -30.67 -0.64 -8.64
N THR A 373 -30.64 -1.54 -9.62
CA THR A 373 -30.67 -1.26 -11.07
C THR A 373 -32.08 -0.90 -11.57
N GLY A 374 -32.79 0.00 -10.88
CA GLY A 374 -34.09 0.56 -11.27
C GLY A 374 -34.02 2.08 -11.47
N GLY A 375 -35.01 2.69 -12.14
CA GLY A 375 -34.96 4.10 -12.57
C GLY A 375 -34.88 5.12 -11.43
N CYS A 376 -35.43 4.81 -10.24
CA CYS A 376 -35.38 5.69 -9.07
C CYS A 376 -34.69 5.03 -7.87
N PRO A 377 -34.12 5.83 -6.94
CA PRO A 377 -33.67 5.35 -5.64
C PRO A 377 -34.78 4.60 -4.88
N SER A 378 -34.43 3.56 -4.12
CA SER A 378 -35.37 2.91 -3.20
C SER A 378 -35.81 3.92 -2.13
N ARG A 379 -37.12 4.04 -1.86
CA ARG A 379 -37.66 4.86 -0.75
C ARG A 379 -37.13 4.44 0.63
N HIS A 380 -36.54 3.25 0.71
CA HIS A 380 -36.00 2.68 1.93
C HIS A 380 -34.54 2.30 1.68
N SER A 381 -33.61 3.21 1.99
CA SER A 381 -32.31 2.74 2.49
C SER A 381 -32.61 2.07 3.83
N LEU A 382 -32.25 0.79 3.98
CA LEU A 382 -32.55 0.05 5.21
C LEU A 382 -31.92 0.70 6.45
N VAL A 383 -30.81 1.44 6.27
CA VAL A 383 -30.09 2.21 7.29
C VAL A 383 -29.30 3.34 6.61
N GLU A 384 -29.35 4.57 7.12
CA GLU A 384 -28.47 5.68 6.70
C GLU A 384 -27.23 5.74 7.61
N PRO A 385 -25.99 5.72 7.08
CA PRO A 385 -24.80 5.78 7.91
C PRO A 385 -24.60 7.17 8.52
N ASN A 386 -24.29 7.23 9.82
CA ASN A 386 -23.83 8.47 10.46
C ASN A 386 -22.31 8.69 10.29
N LEU A 387 -21.55 7.60 10.11
CA LEU A 387 -20.11 7.63 9.85
C LEU A 387 -19.71 6.54 8.86
N ILE A 388 -18.70 6.81 8.06
CA ILE A 388 -18.13 5.85 7.11
C ILE A 388 -16.62 5.78 7.32
N TYR A 389 -16.10 4.63 7.73
CA TYR A 389 -14.67 4.35 7.72
C TYR A 389 -14.31 3.54 6.48
N THR A 390 -13.36 4.03 5.70
CA THR A 390 -12.86 3.35 4.50
C THR A 390 -11.37 3.60 4.30
N ASP A 391 -10.74 3.00 3.30
CA ASP A 391 -9.38 3.35 2.86
C ASP A 391 -9.46 4.06 1.49
N ILE A 392 -8.33 4.52 0.94
CA ILE A 392 -8.31 5.24 -0.34
C ILE A 392 -8.92 4.41 -1.49
N ILE A 393 -8.70 3.09 -1.48
CA ILE A 393 -9.25 2.18 -2.48
C ILE A 393 -10.77 2.09 -2.31
N GLY A 394 -11.24 1.91 -1.09
CA GLY A 394 -12.64 1.81 -0.73
C GLY A 394 -13.41 3.11 -0.96
N LEU A 395 -12.78 4.28 -0.75
CA LEU A 395 -13.35 5.57 -1.11
C LEU A 395 -13.67 5.63 -2.61
N ARG A 396 -12.75 5.19 -3.47
CA ARG A 396 -13.00 5.13 -4.92
C ARG A 396 -14.10 4.15 -5.28
N GLN A 397 -14.19 3.03 -4.56
CA GLN A 397 -15.27 2.06 -4.72
C GLN A 397 -16.63 2.66 -4.32
N ILE A 398 -16.69 3.40 -3.21
CA ILE A 398 -17.88 4.13 -2.76
C ILE A 398 -18.28 5.20 -3.78
N GLN A 399 -17.32 6.02 -4.25
CA GLN A 399 -17.54 7.01 -5.30
C GLN A 399 -18.06 6.36 -6.59
N LYS A 400 -17.55 5.18 -6.95
CA LYS A 400 -18.01 4.42 -8.13
C LYS A 400 -19.43 3.90 -7.96
N VAL A 401 -19.78 3.40 -6.78
CA VAL A 401 -21.12 2.87 -6.46
C VAL A 401 -22.15 3.99 -6.41
N LEU A 402 -21.85 5.06 -5.68
CA LEU A 402 -22.78 6.18 -5.46
C LEU A 402 -22.79 7.20 -6.60
N LYS A 403 -21.78 7.19 -7.48
CA LYS A 403 -21.56 8.24 -8.48
C LYS A 403 -21.61 9.61 -7.77
N THR A 404 -22.25 10.63 -8.33
CA THR A 404 -22.33 11.97 -7.74
C THR A 404 -22.96 12.03 -6.36
N SER A 405 -23.87 11.11 -6.02
CA SER A 405 -24.53 11.07 -4.71
C SER A 405 -23.55 10.81 -3.55
N TRP A 406 -22.29 10.43 -3.83
CA TRP A 406 -21.24 10.32 -2.81
C TRP A 406 -21.00 11.64 -2.07
N ILE A 407 -21.24 12.78 -2.71
CA ILE A 407 -21.05 14.12 -2.14
C ILE A 407 -21.87 14.28 -0.85
N LYS A 408 -23.07 13.69 -0.78
CA LYS A 408 -23.92 13.66 0.42
C LYS A 408 -23.18 13.12 1.64
N TYR A 409 -22.33 12.12 1.44
CA TYR A 409 -21.61 11.43 2.51
C TYR A 409 -20.18 11.96 2.71
N LYS A 410 -19.74 12.92 1.89
CA LYS A 410 -18.35 13.40 1.87
C LYS A 410 -17.84 13.78 3.26
N CYS A 411 -18.64 14.50 4.06
CA CYS A 411 -18.23 14.99 5.37
C CYS A 411 -18.20 13.92 6.49
N ILE A 412 -18.92 12.81 6.34
CA ILE A 412 -18.95 11.70 7.34
C ILE A 412 -17.92 10.60 7.05
N ILE A 413 -17.18 10.71 5.94
CA ILE A 413 -16.14 9.75 5.57
C ILE A 413 -14.87 10.03 6.38
N ARG A 414 -14.24 8.95 6.86
CA ARG A 414 -12.91 8.91 7.47
C ARG A 414 -12.08 7.87 6.69
N VAL A 415 -10.94 8.30 6.16
CA VAL A 415 -10.12 7.55 5.21
C VAL A 415 -8.83 7.09 5.88
N LEU A 416 -8.70 5.79 6.15
CA LEU A 416 -7.47 5.21 6.65
C LEU A 416 -6.38 5.31 5.57
N ASP A 417 -5.33 6.04 5.88
CA ASP A 417 -4.18 6.31 5.01
C ASP A 417 -2.90 6.30 5.86
N SER A 418 -2.24 5.15 5.91
CA SER A 418 -1.13 4.87 6.82
C SER A 418 -0.05 5.95 6.82
N PHE A 419 0.34 6.45 5.65
CA PHE A 419 1.46 7.39 5.47
C PHE A 419 1.03 8.86 5.41
N GLY A 420 -0.28 9.11 5.35
CA GLY A 420 -0.87 10.44 5.28
C GLY A 420 -0.85 11.08 3.89
N THR A 421 -1.72 12.07 3.75
CA THR A 421 -1.95 12.84 2.52
C THR A 421 -1.80 14.31 2.86
N GLU A 422 -0.83 14.99 2.24
CA GLU A 422 -0.61 16.42 2.42
C GLU A 422 -1.55 17.27 1.54
N PRO A 423 -1.90 18.50 1.93
CA PRO A 423 -2.93 19.31 1.26
C PRO A 423 -2.73 19.54 -0.25
N ASP A 424 -1.50 19.74 -0.69
CA ASP A 424 -1.15 19.95 -2.10
C ASP A 424 -1.29 18.70 -2.97
N PHE A 425 -1.20 17.50 -2.39
CA PHE A 425 -1.51 16.25 -3.07
C PHE A 425 -3.00 15.92 -3.01
N ASN A 426 -3.71 16.38 -1.97
CA ASN A 426 -5.15 16.19 -1.82
C ASN A 426 -5.96 17.05 -2.80
N HIS A 427 -5.62 18.34 -2.91
CA HIS A 427 -6.34 19.29 -3.75
C HIS A 427 -6.12 18.96 -5.23
N ALA A 428 -7.17 18.55 -5.94
CA ALA A 428 -7.04 18.04 -7.31
C ALA A 428 -6.46 19.06 -8.30
N ASP A 429 -6.98 20.29 -8.34
CA ASP A 429 -6.52 21.30 -9.30
C ASP A 429 -5.10 21.78 -8.99
N TRP A 430 -4.78 22.00 -7.73
CA TRP A 430 -3.41 22.27 -7.28
C TRP A 430 -2.46 21.14 -7.70
N ALA A 431 -2.79 19.89 -7.40
CA ALA A 431 -1.95 18.75 -7.75
C ALA A 431 -1.75 18.63 -9.28
N ASN A 432 -2.77 18.97 -10.07
CA ASN A 432 -2.67 19.03 -11.53
C ASN A 432 -1.73 20.15 -11.98
N LYS A 433 -1.92 21.37 -11.45
CA LYS A 433 -1.14 22.57 -11.79
C LYS A 433 0.34 22.41 -11.48
N PHE A 434 0.67 21.78 -10.36
CA PHE A 434 2.05 21.61 -9.87
C PHE A 434 2.65 20.23 -10.14
N ASN A 435 2.01 19.42 -11.00
CA ASN A 435 2.46 18.08 -11.37
C ASN A 435 2.71 17.13 -10.17
N LEU A 436 1.84 17.21 -9.16
CA LEU A 436 1.83 16.37 -7.96
C LEU A 436 0.82 15.21 -8.07
N LYS A 437 0.42 14.84 -9.30
CA LYS A 437 -0.53 13.76 -9.54
C LYS A 437 -0.03 12.47 -8.88
N SER A 438 -0.87 11.92 -8.01
CA SER A 438 -0.60 10.69 -7.28
C SER A 438 -1.75 9.70 -7.52
N PRO A 439 -1.47 8.39 -7.68
CA PRO A 439 -2.51 7.37 -7.69
C PRO A 439 -3.21 7.23 -6.33
N PHE A 440 -2.85 8.00 -5.30
CA PHE A 440 -3.49 8.01 -3.99
C PHE A 440 -4.03 9.40 -3.59
N GLY A 441 -3.62 10.47 -4.27
CA GLY A 441 -4.08 11.85 -4.03
C GLY A 441 -5.27 12.28 -4.90
N GLY A 442 -5.49 13.59 -4.98
CA GLY A 442 -6.53 14.23 -5.80
C GLY A 442 -7.95 13.97 -5.31
N LEU A 443 -8.13 13.74 -4.02
CA LEU A 443 -9.40 13.34 -3.41
C LEU A 443 -10.26 14.53 -2.97
N SER A 444 -9.66 15.72 -2.85
CA SER A 444 -10.31 16.98 -2.46
C SER A 444 -11.21 16.84 -1.21
N LEU A 445 -10.75 16.05 -0.23
CA LEU A 445 -11.36 15.92 1.09
C LEU A 445 -10.81 16.99 2.04
N THR A 446 -11.49 17.24 3.16
CA THR A 446 -10.86 18.01 4.25
C THR A 446 -9.67 17.18 4.77
N PRO A 447 -8.43 17.69 4.86
CA PRO A 447 -7.25 16.88 5.19
C PRO A 447 -7.34 16.09 6.51
N MET A 448 -8.10 16.60 7.49
CA MET A 448 -8.37 15.89 8.75
C MET A 448 -9.18 14.59 8.57
N GLN A 449 -9.81 14.36 7.42
CA GLN A 449 -10.50 13.11 7.11
C GLN A 449 -9.54 11.94 6.88
N PHE A 450 -8.26 12.19 6.60
CA PHE A 450 -7.26 11.14 6.45
C PHE A 450 -6.76 10.70 7.84
N TYR A 451 -6.73 9.39 8.07
CA TYR A 451 -6.50 8.75 9.36
C TYR A 451 -5.20 7.94 9.30
N THR A 452 -4.15 8.40 9.98
CA THR A 452 -2.79 7.87 9.83
C THR A 452 -2.44 6.76 10.82
N MET A 453 -1.40 5.98 10.50
CA MET A 453 -0.86 4.92 11.36
C MET A 453 -0.07 5.47 12.55
N PHE A 454 0.62 6.59 12.35
CA PHE A 454 1.39 7.30 13.37
C PHE A 454 1.12 8.81 13.27
N PRO A 455 1.36 9.59 14.34
CA PRO A 455 1.08 11.04 14.36
C PRO A 455 2.17 11.86 13.63
N HIS A 456 2.50 11.49 12.39
CA HIS A 456 3.58 12.11 11.61
C HIS A 456 3.11 13.25 10.69
N THR A 457 1.81 13.36 10.41
CA THR A 457 1.24 14.36 9.49
C THR A 457 0.12 15.12 10.20
N PRO A 458 0.40 16.30 10.80
CA PRO A 458 -0.58 17.04 11.60
C PRO A 458 -1.74 17.63 10.77
N ASP A 459 -1.61 17.70 9.44
CA ASP A 459 -2.74 18.01 8.55
C ASP A 459 -3.83 16.92 8.57
N ASN A 460 -3.47 15.71 9.02
CA ASN A 460 -4.33 14.53 9.07
C ASN A 460 -4.65 14.17 10.53
N THR A 461 -5.63 13.29 10.72
CA THR A 461 -6.00 12.75 12.04
C THR A 461 -5.15 11.54 12.37
N PHE A 462 -4.57 11.48 13.57
CA PHE A 462 -3.91 10.27 14.05
C PHE A 462 -4.95 9.25 14.53
N LEU A 463 -5.05 8.10 13.85
CA LEU A 463 -5.88 6.97 14.30
C LEU A 463 -5.08 5.98 15.13
N GLY A 464 -3.90 5.57 14.65
CA GLY A 464 -3.07 4.58 15.32
C GLY A 464 -3.65 3.18 15.29
N PHE A 465 -3.22 2.38 16.26
CA PHE A 465 -3.59 0.98 16.46
C PHE A 465 -3.22 0.58 17.90
N VAL A 466 -3.49 -0.67 18.29
CA VAL A 466 -3.08 -1.22 19.58
C VAL A 466 -1.88 -2.15 19.42
N VAL A 467 -0.86 -1.93 20.25
CA VAL A 467 0.26 -2.85 20.38
C VAL A 467 -0.15 -4.00 21.29
N GLN A 468 -0.34 -5.17 20.69
CA GLN A 468 -0.58 -6.40 21.43
C GLN A 468 0.70 -6.79 22.17
N HIS A 469 0.68 -6.66 23.49
CA HIS A 469 1.78 -7.04 24.39
C HIS A 469 1.27 -7.73 25.65
N GLN A 470 0.03 -7.44 26.03
CA GLN A 470 -0.70 -8.14 27.07
C GLN A 470 -1.32 -9.40 26.46
N LEU A 471 -1.10 -10.52 27.13
CA LEU A 471 -1.79 -11.78 26.89
C LEU A 471 -2.81 -12.03 28.03
N SER A 472 -3.50 -13.17 28.02
CA SER A 472 -4.37 -13.55 29.14
C SER A 472 -3.62 -13.50 30.48
N LEU A 473 -4.33 -13.38 31.61
CA LEU A 473 -3.71 -13.30 32.94
C LEU A 473 -2.71 -14.45 33.19
N GLU A 474 -3.06 -15.69 32.82
CA GLU A 474 -2.17 -16.84 32.92
C GLU A 474 -0.93 -16.75 32.02
N GLU A 475 -1.09 -16.29 30.79
CA GLU A 475 0.01 -16.11 29.85
C GLU A 475 0.92 -14.96 30.27
N ASN A 476 0.37 -13.87 30.79
CA ASN A 476 1.14 -12.76 31.35
C ASN A 476 1.98 -13.21 32.55
N GLU A 477 1.44 -14.04 33.46
CA GLU A 477 2.23 -14.61 34.56
C GLU A 477 3.34 -15.52 34.04
N LYS A 478 3.07 -16.35 33.04
CA LYS A 478 4.12 -17.13 32.37
C LYS A 478 5.18 -16.23 31.73
N LEU A 479 4.78 -15.16 31.06
CA LEU A 479 5.70 -14.21 30.43
C LEU A 479 6.56 -13.44 31.46
N LYS A 480 6.01 -13.12 32.64
CA LYS A 480 6.77 -12.48 33.74
C LYS A 480 7.89 -13.38 34.25
N SER A 481 7.72 -14.70 34.19
CA SER A 481 8.74 -15.67 34.60
C SER A 481 9.90 -15.82 33.60
N ILE A 482 9.75 -15.31 32.36
CA ILE A 482 10.76 -15.43 31.32
C ILE A 482 11.98 -14.57 31.64
N GLN A 483 13.13 -15.23 31.77
CA GLN A 483 14.41 -14.55 31.94
C GLN A 483 14.92 -13.99 30.60
N ARG A 484 15.37 -12.74 30.62
CA ARG A 484 16.07 -12.12 29.49
C ARG A 484 17.42 -12.81 29.25
N LYS A 485 17.68 -13.17 28.01
CA LYS A 485 18.95 -13.72 27.52
C LYS A 485 19.80 -12.61 26.90
N ASN A 486 21.10 -12.86 26.76
CA ASN A 486 22.01 -11.98 26.01
C ASN A 486 21.84 -12.18 24.49
N GLN A 487 20.65 -11.89 23.98
CA GLN A 487 20.34 -12.01 22.55
C GLN A 487 19.74 -10.72 21.98
N ALA A 488 19.94 -10.52 20.68
CA ALA A 488 19.33 -9.50 19.86
C ALA A 488 18.38 -10.15 18.84
N LEU A 489 17.18 -9.58 18.68
CA LEU A 489 16.23 -10.00 17.65
C LEU A 489 16.23 -8.99 16.50
N ILE A 490 16.43 -9.46 15.28
CA ILE A 490 16.49 -8.61 14.10
C ILE A 490 15.09 -8.37 13.52
N TYR A 491 14.80 -7.09 13.23
CA TYR A 491 13.58 -6.67 12.55
C TYR A 491 13.71 -6.81 11.03
N GLY A 492 13.34 -7.98 10.51
CA GLY A 492 13.22 -8.18 9.07
C GLY A 492 12.82 -9.60 8.69
N LYS A 493 11.55 -9.79 8.28
CA LYS A 493 10.99 -11.12 7.97
C LYS A 493 11.35 -11.67 6.59
N SER A 494 11.76 -10.80 5.66
CA SER A 494 12.24 -11.20 4.34
C SER A 494 13.76 -11.18 4.31
N ALA A 495 14.36 -12.24 3.77
CA ALA A 495 15.80 -12.31 3.54
C ALA A 495 16.35 -11.11 2.73
N THR A 496 15.52 -10.50 1.88
CA THR A 496 15.89 -9.32 1.10
C THR A 496 16.28 -8.11 1.95
N PHE A 497 15.69 -7.95 3.14
CA PHE A 497 15.95 -6.83 4.04
C PHE A 497 17.35 -6.91 4.70
N TRP A 498 17.93 -8.11 4.71
CA TRP A 498 19.25 -8.39 5.30
C TRP A 498 20.40 -8.12 4.33
N LYS A 499 20.10 -7.92 3.04
CA LYS A 499 21.11 -7.73 2.00
C LYS A 499 21.97 -6.50 2.31
N GLY A 500 23.29 -6.71 2.34
CA GLY A 500 24.27 -5.64 2.60
C GLY A 500 24.38 -5.21 4.06
N LYS A 501 23.74 -5.92 5.02
CA LYS A 501 23.73 -5.53 6.45
C LYS A 501 24.74 -6.31 7.31
N LYS A 502 25.60 -7.14 6.70
CA LYS A 502 26.51 -8.03 7.42
C LYS A 502 27.48 -7.28 8.34
N SER A 503 28.12 -6.21 7.87
CA SER A 503 29.08 -5.43 8.69
C SER A 503 28.45 -4.89 9.96
N TYR A 504 27.23 -4.36 9.86
CA TYR A 504 26.44 -3.87 10.98
C TYR A 504 26.10 -4.99 11.97
N LEU A 505 25.62 -6.13 11.47
CA LEU A 505 25.28 -7.29 12.30
C LEU A 505 26.52 -7.93 12.95
N ASP A 506 27.66 -7.96 12.27
CA ASP A 506 28.92 -8.48 12.80
C ASP A 506 29.38 -7.68 14.03
N VAL A 507 29.14 -6.36 14.08
CA VAL A 507 29.42 -5.54 15.27
C VAL A 507 28.53 -5.94 16.44
N ILE A 508 27.23 -6.12 16.20
CA ILE A 508 26.26 -6.52 17.24
C ILE A 508 26.59 -7.93 17.75
N HIS A 509 27.00 -8.84 16.86
CA HIS A 509 27.29 -10.23 17.18
C HIS A 509 28.47 -10.40 18.14
N LYS A 510 29.38 -9.43 18.21
CA LYS A 510 30.47 -9.43 19.22
C LYS A 510 29.94 -9.41 20.66
N TYR A 511 28.72 -8.93 20.86
CA TYR A 511 28.13 -8.68 22.18
C TYR A 511 26.89 -9.53 22.47
N LEU A 512 26.16 -9.94 21.43
CA LEU A 512 24.86 -10.62 21.56
C LEU A 512 24.70 -11.74 20.54
N ASP A 513 24.01 -12.80 20.94
CA ASP A 513 23.53 -13.82 19.99
C ASP A 513 22.46 -13.19 19.08
N ILE A 514 22.56 -13.43 17.77
CA ILE A 514 21.65 -12.82 16.79
C ILE A 514 20.54 -13.80 16.40
N HIS A 515 19.30 -13.37 16.58
CA HIS A 515 18.09 -14.13 16.28
C HIS A 515 17.31 -13.45 15.16
N GLY A 516 16.65 -14.24 14.31
CA GLY A 516 15.81 -13.74 13.23
C GLY A 516 14.55 -14.58 13.03
N THR A 517 13.55 -14.00 12.37
CA THR A 517 12.29 -14.67 12.00
C THR A 517 12.07 -14.56 10.50
N VAL A 518 12.95 -15.19 9.71
CA VAL A 518 13.11 -14.97 8.27
C VAL A 518 12.50 -16.11 7.46
N ASP A 519 11.85 -15.76 6.35
CA ASP A 519 11.25 -16.70 5.39
C ASP A 519 12.26 -17.70 4.78
N ASN A 520 13.44 -17.23 4.39
CA ASN A 520 14.50 -18.03 3.80
C ASN A 520 15.85 -17.80 4.53
N GLY A 521 16.24 -18.78 5.35
CA GLY A 521 17.47 -18.73 6.14
C GLY A 521 18.78 -18.87 5.35
N THR A 522 18.73 -19.23 4.06
CA THR A 522 19.97 -19.47 3.26
C THR A 522 20.73 -18.20 2.88
N LEU A 523 20.09 -17.03 3.01
CA LEU A 523 20.61 -15.75 2.54
C LEU A 523 21.04 -14.82 3.70
N ILE A 524 21.00 -15.30 4.93
CA ILE A 524 21.39 -14.55 6.14
C ILE A 524 22.70 -15.13 6.72
N PRO A 525 23.45 -14.36 7.54
CA PRO A 525 24.71 -14.84 8.10
C PRO A 525 24.55 -16.14 8.92
N ASN A 526 25.50 -17.07 8.79
CA ASN A 526 25.40 -18.41 9.38
C ASN A 526 25.33 -18.44 10.91
N TYR A 527 25.77 -17.37 11.59
CA TYR A 527 25.67 -17.24 13.05
C TYR A 527 24.27 -16.87 13.53
N VAL A 528 23.34 -16.52 12.62
CA VAL A 528 21.98 -16.12 12.98
C VAL A 528 21.14 -17.35 13.30
N THR A 529 20.58 -17.39 14.50
CA THR A 529 19.56 -18.38 14.88
C THR A 529 18.23 -17.98 14.27
N ASN A 530 17.85 -18.59 13.14
CA ASN A 530 16.58 -18.33 12.49
C ASN A 530 15.46 -19.20 13.05
N HIS A 531 14.40 -18.56 13.54
CA HIS A 531 13.19 -19.22 14.07
C HIS A 531 12.12 -19.44 13.00
N GLY A 532 12.36 -19.01 11.76
CA GLY A 532 11.35 -19.01 10.71
C GLY A 532 10.24 -17.98 10.98
N ILE A 533 9.14 -18.07 10.23
CA ILE A 533 7.98 -17.19 10.42
C ILE A 533 7.15 -17.69 11.62
N ILE A 534 7.43 -17.11 12.80
CA ILE A 534 6.68 -17.36 14.04
C ILE A 534 5.47 -16.43 14.18
N LYS A 535 4.49 -16.82 15.01
CA LYS A 535 3.21 -16.13 15.17
C LYS A 535 2.76 -16.06 16.64
N GLY A 536 1.91 -15.10 16.97
CA GLY A 536 1.24 -15.01 18.27
C GLY A 536 2.20 -14.96 19.46
N THR A 537 1.99 -15.83 20.44
CA THR A 537 2.71 -15.86 21.72
C THR A 537 4.19 -16.21 21.60
N GLU A 538 4.61 -16.89 20.51
CA GLU A 538 6.02 -17.17 20.24
C GLU A 538 6.82 -15.89 19.97
N VAL A 539 6.22 -14.93 19.24
CA VAL A 539 6.85 -13.62 18.99
C VAL A 539 7.07 -12.88 20.30
N GLN A 540 6.03 -12.84 21.16
CA GLN A 540 6.08 -12.20 22.48
C GLN A 540 7.14 -12.84 23.38
N THR A 541 7.22 -14.18 23.37
CA THR A 541 8.24 -14.94 24.09
C THR A 541 9.65 -14.58 23.62
N LEU A 542 9.87 -14.54 22.31
CA LEU A 542 11.18 -14.21 21.73
C LEU A 542 11.58 -12.75 22.01
N LEU A 543 10.63 -11.82 21.96
CA LEU A 543 10.84 -10.43 22.35
C LEU A 543 11.19 -10.31 23.84
N ARG A 544 10.44 -10.97 24.73
CA ARG A 544 10.73 -10.99 26.18
C ARG A 544 12.10 -11.57 26.51
N GLN A 545 12.55 -12.57 25.76
CA GLN A 545 13.89 -13.14 25.92
C GLN A 545 15.00 -12.21 25.39
N SER A 546 14.69 -11.30 24.48
CA SER A 546 15.69 -10.45 23.81
C SER A 546 15.98 -9.18 24.59
N LYS A 547 17.22 -8.69 24.54
CA LYS A 547 17.59 -7.38 25.11
C LYS A 547 17.44 -6.24 24.10
N VAL A 548 17.77 -6.52 22.83
CA VAL A 548 17.81 -5.53 21.76
C VAL A 548 16.96 -6.02 20.60
N PHE A 549 16.10 -5.15 20.09
CA PHE A 549 15.41 -5.30 18.82
C PHE A 549 16.12 -4.43 17.79
N VAL A 550 16.55 -4.99 16.68
CA VAL A 550 17.53 -4.36 15.79
C VAL A 550 16.88 -4.03 14.45
N GLY A 551 16.76 -2.74 14.14
CA GLY A 551 16.29 -2.27 12.86
C GLY A 551 17.31 -2.49 11.73
N LEU A 552 16.81 -2.73 10.52
CA LEU A 552 17.59 -2.92 9.29
C LEU A 552 17.37 -1.81 8.24
N SER A 553 16.81 -0.65 8.63
CA SER A 553 16.33 0.46 7.77
C SER A 553 15.07 0.20 6.95
N PHE A 554 14.58 -1.03 6.90
CA PHE A 554 13.31 -1.40 6.29
C PHE A 554 12.71 -2.63 7.01
N PRO A 555 11.38 -2.73 7.18
CA PRO A 555 10.33 -1.79 6.75
C PRO A 555 10.25 -0.51 7.57
N TYR A 556 9.68 0.54 6.98
CA TYR A 556 9.46 1.84 7.63
C TYR A 556 8.20 1.83 8.49
N GLU A 557 8.24 2.50 9.64
CA GLU A 557 7.04 2.85 10.43
C GLU A 557 6.07 1.67 10.64
N GLY A 558 6.62 0.51 10.98
CA GLY A 558 5.82 -0.68 11.30
C GLY A 558 5.51 -0.80 12.80
N PRO A 559 4.58 -1.67 13.20
CA PRO A 559 4.18 -1.82 14.61
C PRO A 559 5.22 -2.56 15.49
N ALA A 560 6.11 -3.36 14.88
CA ALA A 560 6.99 -4.28 15.60
C ALA A 560 7.99 -3.61 16.57
N PRO A 561 8.57 -2.42 16.27
CA PRO A 561 9.40 -1.72 17.25
C PRO A 561 8.64 -1.40 18.54
N LEU A 562 7.38 -0.95 18.46
CA LEU A 562 6.58 -0.69 19.67
C LEU A 562 6.23 -1.97 20.42
N GLU A 563 5.96 -3.07 19.72
CA GLU A 563 5.79 -4.41 20.33
C GLU A 563 7.06 -4.83 21.09
N ALA A 564 8.23 -4.52 20.56
CA ALA A 564 9.51 -4.78 21.22
C ALA A 564 9.71 -3.92 22.47
N LEU A 565 9.41 -2.62 22.41
CA LEU A 565 9.48 -1.72 23.58
C LEU A 565 8.50 -2.17 24.68
N ALA A 566 7.29 -2.58 24.31
CA ALA A 566 6.27 -3.08 25.23
C ALA A 566 6.65 -4.42 25.89
N ASN A 567 7.62 -5.14 25.29
CA ASN A 567 8.26 -6.32 25.87
C ASN A 567 9.62 -6.01 26.51
N GLY A 568 9.99 -4.73 26.60
CA GLY A 568 11.18 -4.15 27.24
C GLY A 568 12.51 -4.40 26.52
N CYS A 569 12.47 -4.66 25.22
CA CYS A 569 13.65 -4.53 24.38
C CYS A 569 14.03 -3.05 24.24
N ALA A 570 15.32 -2.75 24.12
CA ALA A 570 15.74 -1.52 23.47
C ALA A 570 15.58 -1.66 21.96
N PHE A 571 15.13 -0.62 21.25
CA PHE A 571 15.11 -0.61 19.80
C PHE A 571 16.32 0.14 19.25
N LEU A 572 17.14 -0.55 18.44
CA LEU A 572 18.23 0.06 17.69
C LEU A 572 17.66 0.58 16.36
N ASN A 573 17.45 1.89 16.27
CA ASN A 573 16.75 2.55 15.16
C ASN A 573 17.75 3.18 14.17
N PRO A 574 17.87 2.65 12.94
CA PRO A 574 18.76 3.22 11.94
C PRO A 574 18.36 4.62 11.52
N ARG A 575 19.31 5.56 11.52
CA ARG A 575 19.19 6.88 10.88
C ARG A 575 19.21 6.72 9.36
N LEU A 576 18.44 7.56 8.68
CA LEU A 576 18.41 7.64 7.22
C LEU A 576 19.04 8.97 6.81
N LYS A 577 20.20 8.91 6.16
CA LYS A 577 20.97 10.07 5.72
C LYS A 577 21.32 9.94 4.24
N PRO A 578 20.76 10.78 3.35
CA PRO A 578 19.70 11.78 3.62
C PRO A 578 18.39 11.13 4.10
N PRO A 579 17.47 11.89 4.73
CA PRO A 579 16.13 11.39 5.03
C PRO A 579 15.42 10.86 3.78
N HIS A 580 14.65 9.78 3.93
CA HIS A 580 13.95 9.16 2.81
C HIS A 580 12.59 9.83 2.57
N SER A 581 12.22 10.04 1.31
CA SER A 581 10.91 10.60 0.93
C SER A 581 10.51 10.12 -0.47
N SER A 582 9.34 10.56 -0.95
CA SER A 582 8.87 10.30 -2.31
C SER A 582 9.79 10.87 -3.40
N LEU A 583 10.68 11.80 -3.04
CA LEU A 583 11.62 12.45 -3.96
C LEU A 583 12.88 11.63 -4.23
N ASN A 584 13.27 10.73 -3.31
CA ASN A 584 14.56 10.05 -3.37
C ASN A 584 14.50 8.53 -3.13
N THR A 585 13.35 7.97 -2.77
CA THR A 585 13.23 6.56 -2.39
C THR A 585 12.04 5.89 -3.09
N GLU A 586 12.30 4.81 -3.84
CA GLU A 586 11.30 4.14 -4.68
C GLU A 586 10.06 3.67 -3.91
N PHE A 587 10.22 3.22 -2.66
CA PHE A 587 9.08 2.82 -1.81
C PHE A 587 8.07 3.94 -1.58
N PHE A 588 8.53 5.19 -1.48
CA PHE A 588 7.67 6.35 -1.24
C PHE A 588 7.16 6.99 -2.53
N LYS A 589 7.65 6.55 -3.70
CA LYS A 589 7.27 7.12 -4.98
C LYS A 589 5.77 7.02 -5.22
N GLY A 590 5.18 8.14 -5.64
CA GLY A 590 3.74 8.23 -5.89
C GLY A 590 2.87 8.33 -4.64
N LYS A 591 3.40 8.21 -3.42
CA LYS A 591 2.63 8.51 -2.21
C LYS A 591 2.27 10.01 -2.16
N PRO A 592 1.11 10.39 -1.62
CA PRO A 592 0.59 11.76 -1.70
C PRO A 592 1.18 12.66 -0.60
N THR A 593 2.50 12.61 -0.45
CA THR A 593 3.26 13.34 0.57
C THR A 593 4.73 13.42 0.16
N ILE A 594 5.39 14.52 0.49
CA ILE A 594 6.86 14.67 0.43
C ILE A 594 7.51 14.59 1.82
N ARG A 595 6.77 14.13 2.84
CA ARG A 595 7.28 13.98 4.20
C ARG A 595 8.58 13.18 4.20
N GLU A 596 9.57 13.75 4.87
CA GLU A 596 10.85 13.11 5.08
C GLU A 596 10.81 12.18 6.30
N VAL A 597 11.36 10.98 6.11
CA VAL A 597 11.51 9.92 7.09
C VAL A 597 12.99 9.92 7.52
N THR A 598 13.27 10.41 8.72
CA THR A 598 14.62 10.64 9.26
C THR A 598 15.30 9.38 9.80
N SER A 599 14.51 8.36 10.10
CA SER A 599 14.96 7.07 10.64
C SER A 599 14.01 5.95 10.24
N GLN A 600 14.36 4.69 10.48
CA GLN A 600 13.45 3.58 10.17
C GLN A 600 12.07 3.75 10.82
N HIS A 601 12.03 4.35 12.02
CA HIS A 601 10.79 4.61 12.74
C HIS A 601 10.80 6.00 13.43
N PRO A 602 10.43 7.09 12.74
CA PRO A 602 10.49 8.45 13.28
C PRO A 602 9.66 8.67 14.54
N TYR A 603 8.52 7.99 14.70
CA TYR A 603 7.77 8.05 15.97
C TYR A 603 8.56 7.46 17.16
N ALA A 604 9.38 6.43 16.91
CA ALA A 604 10.18 5.80 17.97
C ALA A 604 11.42 6.65 18.28
N GLU A 605 11.94 7.38 17.27
CA GLU A 605 12.96 8.41 17.48
C GLU A 605 12.50 9.46 18.51
N GLU A 606 11.22 9.86 18.52
CA GLU A 606 10.67 10.78 19.53
C GLU A 606 10.54 10.16 20.93
N ILE A 607 10.37 8.84 21.05
CA ILE A 607 10.40 8.15 22.36
C ILE A 607 11.80 8.28 22.98
N GLY A 608 12.83 8.12 22.14
CA GLY A 608 14.22 8.34 22.53
C GLY A 608 14.77 7.37 23.57
N GLU A 609 15.95 7.69 24.08
CA GLU A 609 16.64 6.90 25.10
C GLU A 609 15.88 6.94 26.44
N PRO A 610 15.89 5.86 27.24
CA PRO A 610 16.70 4.64 27.07
C PRO A 610 16.06 3.57 26.18
N TYR A 611 14.85 3.78 25.67
CA TYR A 611 14.08 2.76 24.94
C TYR A 611 14.53 2.64 23.48
N VAL A 612 14.85 3.76 22.84
CA VAL A 612 15.19 3.83 21.41
C VAL A 612 16.54 4.50 21.24
N TRP A 613 17.44 3.80 20.55
CA TRP A 613 18.81 4.24 20.32
C TRP A 613 19.03 4.48 18.84
N MET A 614 19.29 5.73 18.49
CA MET A 614 19.56 6.13 17.12
C MET A 614 20.98 5.73 16.73
N VAL A 615 21.12 5.01 15.61
CA VAL A 615 22.43 4.57 15.09
C VAL A 615 22.61 4.88 13.62
N ASP A 616 23.84 5.22 13.26
CA ASP A 616 24.30 5.11 11.88
C ASP A 616 24.85 3.69 11.65
N MET A 617 24.17 2.89 10.81
CA MET A 617 24.54 1.48 10.57
C MET A 617 25.92 1.32 9.95
N ASP A 618 26.41 2.34 9.22
CA ASP A 618 27.71 2.29 8.56
C ASP A 618 28.84 2.75 9.49
N ASN A 619 28.51 3.35 10.63
CA ASN A 619 29.45 3.77 11.66
C ASN A 619 29.54 2.73 12.79
N GLN A 620 30.51 1.82 12.69
CA GLN A 620 30.70 0.74 13.67
C GLN A 620 30.87 1.24 15.11
N THR A 621 31.55 2.37 15.31
CA THR A 621 31.76 2.96 16.63
C THR A 621 30.45 3.47 17.24
N ASP A 622 29.56 4.03 16.43
CA ASP A 622 28.23 4.48 16.91
C ASP A 622 27.35 3.29 17.33
N VAL A 623 27.38 2.21 16.56
CA VAL A 623 26.66 0.97 16.84
C VAL A 623 27.19 0.32 18.12
N GLU A 624 28.52 0.20 18.25
CA GLU A 624 29.18 -0.36 19.43
C GLU A 624 28.87 0.45 20.70
N ARG A 625 28.98 1.79 20.62
CA ARG A 625 28.58 2.70 21.70
C ARG A 625 27.13 2.43 22.16
N ALA A 626 26.19 2.34 21.22
CA ALA A 626 24.78 2.14 21.54
C ALA A 626 24.55 0.76 22.20
N ILE A 627 25.13 -0.31 21.66
CA ILE A 627 25.00 -1.67 22.23
C ILE A 627 25.60 -1.73 23.63
N THR A 628 26.82 -1.24 23.84
CA THR A 628 27.44 -1.23 25.18
C THR A 628 26.60 -0.43 26.18
N ALA A 629 26.05 0.72 25.77
CA ALA A 629 25.20 1.52 26.64
C ALA A 629 23.87 0.82 26.99
N ILE A 630 23.26 0.11 26.03
CA ILE A 630 22.06 -0.70 26.28
C ILE A 630 22.36 -1.83 27.28
N LEU A 631 23.47 -2.56 27.10
CA LEU A 631 23.81 -3.70 27.96
C LEU A 631 24.15 -3.31 29.39
N ASN A 632 24.58 -2.08 29.61
CA ASN A 632 24.87 -1.51 30.93
C ASN A 632 23.65 -0.89 31.62
N ARG A 633 22.45 -0.97 31.03
CA ARG A 633 21.21 -0.41 31.59
C ARG A 633 20.15 -1.49 31.78
N THR A 634 19.30 -1.31 32.79
CA THR A 634 18.06 -2.07 32.92
C THR A 634 16.92 -1.25 32.32
N ILE A 635 16.33 -1.75 31.24
CA ILE A 635 15.23 -1.09 30.52
C ILE A 635 13.93 -1.78 30.90
N GLN A 636 13.00 -1.00 31.44
CA GLN A 636 11.65 -1.49 31.75
C GLN A 636 10.79 -1.54 30.48
N PRO A 637 9.80 -2.43 30.39
CA PRO A 637 8.79 -2.36 29.34
C PRO A 637 8.13 -0.98 29.28
N TYR A 638 7.96 -0.43 28.08
CA TYR A 638 7.31 0.85 27.86
C TYR A 638 6.43 0.79 26.62
N LEU A 639 5.21 1.30 26.76
CA LEU A 639 4.26 1.46 25.67
C LEU A 639 3.56 2.81 25.86
N PRO A 640 3.66 3.74 24.89
CA PRO A 640 2.88 4.98 24.94
C PRO A 640 1.39 4.69 25.06
N TYR A 641 0.70 5.45 25.92
CA TYR A 641 -0.71 5.24 26.24
C TYR A 641 -1.61 5.19 24.99
N GLU A 642 -1.36 6.02 23.98
CA GLU A 642 -2.09 6.08 22.72
C GLU A 642 -2.08 4.79 21.88
N PHE A 643 -1.16 3.86 22.16
CA PHE A 643 -1.07 2.53 21.55
C PHE A 643 -1.58 1.40 22.46
N THR A 644 -2.24 1.73 23.57
CA THR A 644 -2.98 0.77 24.43
C THR A 644 -4.45 0.66 23.99
N CYS A 645 -5.16 -0.39 24.41
CA CYS A 645 -6.61 -0.51 24.17
C CYS A 645 -7.36 0.71 24.73
N GLU A 646 -7.09 1.10 25.99
CA GLU A 646 -7.78 2.23 26.63
C GLU A 646 -7.46 3.57 25.93
N GLY A 647 -6.20 3.80 25.57
CA GLY A 647 -5.81 5.02 24.86
C GLY A 647 -6.41 5.10 23.45
N MET A 648 -6.51 3.98 22.73
CA MET A 648 -7.21 3.96 21.45
C MET A 648 -8.73 4.18 21.64
N LEU A 649 -9.37 3.56 22.63
CA LEU A 649 -10.78 3.80 22.94
C LEU A 649 -11.04 5.27 23.27
N GLN A 650 -10.21 5.91 24.10
CA GLN A 650 -10.33 7.33 24.42
C GLN A 650 -10.27 8.18 23.16
N ARG A 651 -9.26 7.96 22.31
CA ARG A 651 -9.06 8.71 21.07
C ARG A 651 -10.22 8.53 20.10
N VAL A 652 -10.60 7.29 19.82
CA VAL A 652 -11.70 6.97 18.89
C VAL A 652 -13.03 7.53 19.41
N ASN A 653 -13.29 7.41 20.72
CA ASN A 653 -14.48 7.98 21.34
C ASN A 653 -14.56 9.49 21.11
N VAL A 654 -13.50 10.24 21.44
CA VAL A 654 -13.49 11.69 21.26
C VAL A 654 -13.64 12.08 19.79
N LEU A 655 -12.97 11.38 18.87
CA LEU A 655 -13.12 11.65 17.43
C LEU A 655 -14.56 11.44 16.94
N ILE A 656 -15.24 10.40 17.41
CA ILE A 656 -16.64 10.12 17.01
C ILE A 656 -17.61 11.16 17.57
N GLU A 657 -17.38 11.60 18.82
CA GLU A 657 -18.29 12.51 19.51
C GLU A 657 -18.04 13.99 19.14
N LYS A 658 -16.80 14.36 18.78
CA LYS A 658 -16.39 15.77 18.66
C LYS A 658 -15.90 16.18 17.28
N GLN A 659 -15.35 15.28 16.46
CA GLN A 659 -14.86 15.64 15.13
C GLN A 659 -16.01 15.67 14.12
N ASP A 660 -16.80 16.74 14.16
CA ASP A 660 -17.83 17.03 13.15
C ASP A 660 -17.21 17.83 11.98
N LEU A 661 -17.37 17.30 10.77
CA LEU A 661 -16.91 17.93 9.53
C LEU A 661 -18.08 18.26 8.59
N CYS A 662 -19.31 18.02 9.04
CA CYS A 662 -20.55 18.28 8.31
C CYS A 662 -21.18 19.62 8.72
N SER A 663 -21.09 19.97 10.01
CA SER A 663 -21.68 21.20 10.53
C SER A 663 -20.64 22.30 10.72
N PRO A 664 -20.91 23.55 10.29
CA PRO A 664 -20.04 24.68 10.55
C PRO A 664 -20.14 25.20 12.01
N ALA A 665 -21.11 24.71 12.79
CA ALA A 665 -21.53 25.29 14.06
C ALA A 665 -20.68 24.88 15.28
N MET A 666 -19.95 23.77 15.22
CA MET A 666 -19.18 23.25 16.36
C MET A 666 -17.70 23.20 16.02
N SER A 667 -16.91 24.09 16.62
CA SER A 667 -15.46 24.09 16.46
C SER A 667 -14.82 23.14 17.47
N TRP A 668 -14.30 22.02 16.98
CA TRP A 668 -13.42 21.14 17.74
C TRP A 668 -12.10 20.95 16.98
N PRO A 669 -10.92 21.03 17.65
CA PRO A 669 -10.70 21.30 19.08
C PRO A 669 -11.22 22.66 19.56
N PRO A 670 -11.43 22.86 20.87
CA PRO A 670 -11.94 24.15 21.37
C PRO A 670 -10.93 25.27 21.14
N LEU A 671 -11.40 26.46 20.75
CA LEU A 671 -10.54 27.61 20.45
C LEU A 671 -9.64 28.03 21.63
N SER A 672 -10.00 27.69 22.88
CA SER A 672 -9.14 27.89 24.05
C SER A 672 -7.81 27.12 24.00
N ALA A 673 -7.70 26.08 23.16
CA ALA A 673 -6.45 25.35 22.94
C ALA A 673 -5.52 26.03 21.91
N LEU A 674 -6.01 27.04 21.17
CA LEU A 674 -5.21 27.74 20.16
C LEU A 674 -4.06 28.51 20.81
N GLN A 675 -2.85 28.19 20.37
CA GLN A 675 -1.63 28.91 20.66
C GLN A 675 -1.00 29.34 19.33
N VAL A 676 -0.93 30.64 19.09
CA VAL A 676 -0.41 31.18 17.84
C VAL A 676 1.10 31.29 17.91
N VAL A 677 1.79 30.67 16.95
CA VAL A 677 3.24 30.74 16.80
C VAL A 677 3.58 31.39 15.47
N LYS A 678 4.42 32.42 15.48
CA LYS A 678 4.99 33.00 14.27
C LYS A 678 6.24 32.20 13.87
N ALA A 679 6.14 31.45 12.79
CA ALA A 679 7.28 30.69 12.28
C ALA A 679 8.27 31.61 11.58
N GLU A 680 9.56 31.40 11.83
CA GLU A 680 10.64 32.02 11.07
C GLU A 680 10.58 31.61 9.59
N ALA A 681 11.07 32.47 8.72
CA ALA A 681 11.20 32.17 7.30
C ALA A 681 11.92 30.84 7.05
N GLY A 682 11.40 30.03 6.12
CA GLY A 682 11.89 28.67 5.85
C GLY A 682 11.55 27.61 6.90
N THR A 683 10.73 27.94 7.91
CA THR A 683 10.23 26.97 8.92
C THR A 683 8.75 26.68 8.68
N SER A 684 8.35 25.40 8.67
CA SER A 684 6.94 25.02 8.56
C SER A 684 6.19 25.13 9.89
N CYS A 685 4.86 25.21 9.87
CA CYS A 685 4.07 25.25 11.10
C CYS A 685 4.23 23.98 11.96
N LYS A 686 4.36 22.81 11.33
CA LYS A 686 4.72 21.57 12.02
C LYS A 686 6.02 21.73 12.82
N GLN A 687 7.05 22.30 12.22
CA GLN A 687 8.34 22.50 12.89
C GLN A 687 8.27 23.57 13.97
N ALA A 688 7.62 24.71 13.70
CA ALA A 688 7.48 25.81 14.63
C ALA A 688 6.70 25.41 15.90
N CYS A 689 5.54 24.76 15.73
CA CYS A 689 4.78 24.23 16.87
C CYS A 689 5.59 23.20 17.65
N ARG A 690 6.28 22.27 16.97
CA ARG A 690 7.11 21.27 17.64
C ARG A 690 8.24 21.90 18.47
N ARG A 691 8.93 22.92 17.96
CA ARG A 691 9.96 23.67 18.70
C ARG A 691 9.40 24.34 19.96
N ALA A 692 8.13 24.74 19.92
CA ALA A 692 7.41 25.29 21.07
C ALA A 692 6.85 24.22 22.03
N GLY A 693 7.08 22.92 21.79
CA GLY A 693 6.51 21.84 22.60
C GLY A 693 5.00 21.60 22.33
N LEU A 694 4.53 21.98 21.14
CA LEU A 694 3.14 21.92 20.70
C LEU A 694 3.01 21.09 19.42
N ILE A 695 1.78 20.88 18.96
CA ILE A 695 1.47 20.30 17.64
C ILE A 695 0.68 21.32 16.79
N CYS A 696 0.90 21.33 15.47
CA CYS A 696 0.11 22.16 14.56
C CYS A 696 -1.33 21.65 14.50
N GLU A 697 -2.31 22.55 14.57
CA GLU A 697 -3.74 22.24 14.54
C GLU A 697 -4.42 22.90 13.32
N PRO A 698 -4.62 22.18 12.22
CA PRO A 698 -5.14 22.76 10.99
C PRO A 698 -6.57 23.28 11.12
N ALA A 699 -7.38 22.77 12.06
CA ALA A 699 -8.74 23.26 12.31
C ALA A 699 -8.77 24.75 12.71
N PHE A 700 -7.65 25.29 13.21
CA PHE A 700 -7.59 26.69 13.65
C PHE A 700 -7.11 27.67 12.57
N PHE A 701 -6.67 27.21 11.40
CA PHE A 701 -6.26 28.12 10.32
C PHE A 701 -7.34 29.15 9.93
N PRO A 702 -8.64 28.80 9.79
CA PRO A 702 -9.68 29.77 9.49
C PRO A 702 -9.75 30.93 10.49
N TYR A 703 -9.42 30.70 11.76
CA TYR A 703 -9.42 31.75 12.80
C TYR A 703 -8.24 32.70 12.67
N LEU A 704 -7.15 32.26 12.05
CA LEU A 704 -5.95 33.07 11.81
C LEU A 704 -5.95 33.73 10.42
N ASN A 705 -7.02 33.54 9.65
CA ASN A 705 -7.15 34.03 8.29
C ASN A 705 -7.89 35.39 8.21
N ASN A 706 -7.64 36.27 9.19
CA ASN A 706 -8.26 37.58 9.30
C ASN A 706 -7.35 38.55 10.08
N ALA A 707 -7.18 39.79 9.58
CA ALA A 707 -6.31 40.79 10.19
C ALA A 707 -6.72 41.18 11.63
N ASN A 708 -8.01 41.26 11.92
CA ASN A 708 -8.51 41.59 13.27
C ASN A 708 -8.14 40.51 14.29
N ASN A 709 -8.24 39.24 13.90
CA ASN A 709 -7.87 38.12 14.77
C ASN A 709 -6.35 38.10 14.98
N LEU A 710 -5.56 38.34 13.92
CA LEU A 710 -4.10 38.45 14.03
C LEU A 710 -3.65 39.59 14.95
N ALA A 711 -4.35 40.73 14.94
CA ALA A 711 -4.06 41.85 15.82
C ALA A 711 -4.17 41.46 17.32
N SER A 712 -5.14 40.60 17.67
CA SER A 712 -5.28 40.06 19.04
C SER A 712 -4.10 39.18 19.48
N HIS A 713 -3.27 38.73 18.53
CA HIS A 713 -2.05 37.96 18.75
C HIS A 713 -0.77 38.77 18.47
N ASN A 714 -0.84 40.11 18.59
CA ASN A 714 0.27 41.05 18.38
C ASN A 714 0.89 40.98 16.97
N ILE A 715 0.09 40.66 15.95
CA ILE A 715 0.49 40.69 14.54
C ILE A 715 -0.34 41.77 13.85
N ALA A 716 0.23 42.97 13.70
CA ALA A 716 -0.43 44.11 13.06
C ALA A 716 -0.20 44.08 11.55
N CYS A 717 -1.29 43.96 10.77
CA CYS A 717 -1.28 44.04 9.32
C CYS A 717 -1.56 45.49 8.88
N GLN A 718 -0.61 46.17 8.24
CA GLN A 718 -0.88 47.48 7.60
C GLN A 718 -1.74 47.32 6.34
N THR A 719 -1.44 46.27 5.59
CA THR A 719 -2.17 45.88 4.38
C THR A 719 -2.36 44.38 4.40
N SER A 720 -3.38 43.90 3.69
CA SER A 720 -3.62 42.47 3.53
C SER A 720 -4.24 42.13 2.20
N GLU A 721 -3.97 40.93 1.70
CA GLU A 721 -4.62 40.37 0.52
C GLU A 721 -5.01 38.91 0.74
N PHE A 722 -5.98 38.44 -0.05
CA PHE A 722 -6.37 37.03 -0.12
C PHE A 722 -5.87 36.44 -1.43
N SER A 723 -5.26 35.25 -1.36
CA SER A 723 -4.75 34.54 -2.52
C SER A 723 -4.76 33.03 -2.26
N ASP A 724 -4.97 32.26 -3.33
CA ASP A 724 -4.80 30.81 -3.37
C ASP A 724 -3.47 30.43 -4.05
N GLY A 725 -2.57 31.39 -4.26
CA GLY A 725 -1.34 31.19 -5.01
C GLY A 725 -0.30 30.32 -4.29
N HIS A 726 -0.41 30.18 -2.96
CA HIS A 726 0.57 29.48 -2.12
C HIS A 726 -0.10 28.70 -0.97
N LEU A 727 0.52 27.57 -0.56
CA LEU A 727 0.09 26.74 0.59
C LEU A 727 0.52 27.29 1.95
N VAL A 728 1.40 28.30 1.97
CA VAL A 728 2.00 28.79 3.22
C VAL A 728 1.14 29.80 3.97
N PHE A 729 0.02 30.22 3.38
CA PHE A 729 -0.90 31.17 4.00
C PHE A 729 -1.71 30.52 5.15
N PRO A 730 -2.06 31.27 6.21
CA PRO A 730 -1.78 32.69 6.42
C PRO A 730 -0.30 32.97 6.76
N ALA A 731 0.22 34.07 6.23
CA ALA A 731 1.61 34.48 6.42
C ALA A 731 1.75 35.99 6.62
N TYR A 732 2.90 36.40 7.17
CA TYR A 732 3.24 37.78 7.48
C TYR A 732 4.61 38.15 6.88
N ASP A 733 4.62 39.14 6.00
CA ASP A 733 5.83 39.81 5.53
C ASP A 733 6.22 40.91 6.51
N SER A 734 7.30 40.68 7.26
CA SER A 734 7.80 41.64 8.26
C SER A 734 8.42 42.89 7.64
N THR A 735 8.82 42.86 6.37
CA THR A 735 9.43 44.00 5.69
C THR A 735 8.40 45.04 5.28
N ARG A 736 7.21 44.57 4.90
CA ARG A 736 6.10 45.41 4.40
C ARG A 736 4.95 45.56 5.39
N GLU A 737 5.04 44.89 6.54
CA GLU A 737 3.94 44.74 7.51
C GLU A 737 2.65 44.28 6.82
N HIS A 738 2.79 43.32 5.89
CA HIS A 738 1.73 42.87 4.99
C HIS A 738 1.30 41.44 5.34
N CYS A 739 -0.01 41.21 5.42
CA CYS A 739 -0.59 39.90 5.73
C CYS A 739 -1.16 39.24 4.48
N LEU A 740 -0.77 37.99 4.24
CA LEU A 740 -1.22 37.17 3.13
C LEU A 740 -2.18 36.11 3.68
N PHE A 741 -3.43 36.15 3.23
CA PHE A 741 -4.49 35.24 3.66
C PHE A 741 -4.83 34.23 2.56
N GLN A 742 -5.29 33.06 2.99
CA GLN A 742 -5.66 31.96 2.11
C GLN A 742 -7.09 32.15 1.60
N SER A 743 -7.31 32.15 0.28
CA SER A 743 -8.67 32.16 -0.28
C SER A 743 -9.28 30.77 -0.44
N ASP A 744 -8.45 29.72 -0.51
CA ASP A 744 -8.92 28.33 -0.57
C ASP A 744 -8.61 27.55 0.70
N SER A 745 -9.66 27.24 1.46
CA SER A 745 -9.55 26.50 2.73
C SER A 745 -8.94 25.09 2.60
N LEU A 746 -8.96 24.45 1.42
CA LEU A 746 -8.34 23.14 1.20
C LEU A 746 -6.81 23.23 1.09
N LEU A 747 -6.24 24.43 0.94
CA LEU A 747 -4.80 24.67 0.82
C LEU A 747 -4.12 25.04 2.15
N TYR A 748 -4.88 25.14 3.25
CA TYR A 748 -4.27 25.25 4.57
C TYR A 748 -3.34 24.06 4.84
N SER A 749 -2.11 24.34 5.25
CA SER A 749 -1.08 23.31 5.42
C SER A 749 -0.20 23.55 6.63
N CYS A 750 0.01 22.53 7.46
CA CYS A 750 0.98 22.55 8.55
C CYS A 750 2.42 22.33 8.06
N VAL A 751 2.60 21.63 6.94
CA VAL A 751 3.90 21.03 6.55
C VAL A 751 4.74 21.86 5.58
N ARG A 752 4.16 22.83 4.86
CA ARG A 752 4.89 23.66 3.89
C ARG A 752 5.57 24.88 4.54
N SER A 753 6.63 25.36 3.91
CA SER A 753 7.41 26.52 4.34
C SER A 753 7.91 27.30 3.12
N GLU A 754 8.23 28.58 3.30
CA GLU A 754 8.76 29.45 2.24
C GLU A 754 9.83 30.39 2.83
N HIS A 755 10.89 30.67 2.06
CA HIS A 755 12.08 31.39 2.55
C HIS A 755 11.90 32.89 2.75
N SER A 756 10.83 33.48 2.22
CA SER A 756 10.57 34.92 2.24
C SER A 756 9.48 35.33 3.23
N LEU A 757 8.70 34.38 3.75
CA LEU A 757 7.49 34.64 4.51
C LEU A 757 7.53 34.00 5.89
N ASN A 758 7.11 34.75 6.90
CA ASN A 758 6.89 34.21 8.24
C ASN A 758 5.48 33.64 8.33
N ARG A 759 5.35 32.33 8.50
CA ARG A 759 4.02 31.72 8.60
C ARG A 759 3.37 32.02 9.94
N ILE A 760 2.05 32.24 9.95
CA ILE A 760 1.29 32.33 11.19
C ILE A 760 0.68 30.96 11.46
N CYS A 761 1.18 30.30 12.50
CA CYS A 761 0.94 28.88 12.74
C CYS A 761 -0.05 28.66 13.89
N PRO A 762 -1.16 27.97 13.63
CA PRO A 762 -2.03 27.50 14.67
C PRO A 762 -1.41 26.28 15.34
N CYS A 763 -1.07 26.40 16.61
CA CYS A 763 -0.63 25.28 17.43
C CYS A 763 -1.65 24.98 18.51
N ARG A 764 -1.56 23.78 19.08
CA ARG A 764 -2.27 23.40 20.31
C ARG A 764 -1.38 22.56 21.21
N ASP A 765 -1.75 22.49 22.47
CA ASP A 765 -1.16 21.53 23.40
C ASP A 765 -1.70 20.11 23.12
N TYR A 766 -1.11 19.15 23.83
CA TYR A 766 -1.53 17.76 23.75
C TYR A 766 -1.35 17.06 25.11
N ILE A 767 -2.11 15.99 25.31
CA ILE A 767 -1.95 15.09 26.45
C ILE A 767 -0.74 14.20 26.18
N LYS A 768 0.17 14.10 27.16
CA LYS A 768 1.36 13.24 27.02
C LYS A 768 0.94 11.81 26.69
N ASP A 769 1.59 11.22 25.69
CA ASP A 769 1.28 9.89 25.14
C ASP A 769 -0.17 9.76 24.62
N GLN A 770 -0.83 10.87 24.27
CA GLN A 770 -2.11 10.93 23.55
C GLN A 770 -2.14 12.20 22.67
N VAL A 771 -1.27 12.23 21.66
CA VAL A 771 -0.99 13.47 20.90
C VAL A 771 -2.18 13.98 20.08
N ALA A 772 -3.10 13.07 19.73
CA ALA A 772 -4.34 13.40 19.03
C ALA A 772 -5.26 14.35 19.82
N LEU A 773 -5.12 14.42 21.15
CA LEU A 773 -6.04 15.16 22.02
C LEU A 773 -5.31 16.28 22.76
N CYS A 774 -5.88 17.48 22.72
CA CYS A 774 -5.50 18.59 23.59
C CYS A 774 -5.99 18.34 25.03
N LYS A 775 -5.46 19.06 26.02
CA LYS A 775 -5.91 18.88 27.42
C LYS A 775 -7.39 19.27 27.60
N ALA A 776 -7.87 20.24 26.83
CA ALA A 776 -9.26 20.68 26.83
C ALA A 776 -10.19 19.86 25.91
N CYS A 777 -9.67 18.78 25.29
CA CYS A 777 -10.42 17.98 24.32
C CYS A 777 -11.18 16.80 24.94
N LEU A 778 -10.95 16.50 26.23
CA LEU A 778 -11.59 15.43 26.98
C LEU A 778 -12.86 15.90 27.72
#